data_AF-Q0CJ72-F1
#
_entry.id   AF-Q0CJ72-F1
#
_cell.length_a   1.000
_cell.length_b   1.000
_cell.length_c   1.000
_cell.angle_alpha   90.00
_cell.angle_beta   90.00
_cell.angle_gamma   90.00
#
_symmetry.space_group_name_H-M   'P 1'
#
loop_
_entity.id
_entity.type
_entity.pdbx_description
1 polymer ?
#
loop_
_entity_poly.entity_id
_entity_poly.type
_entity_poly.pdbx_seq_one_letter_code
_entity_poly.pdbx_strand_id
1 'polypeptide(L)'
;MLEESGPNIRKSEYGGISGGPVFTLAGDPFVPNFDVDDSVSFRIISAALHIDTHLLLHEMSASLKIASHSHDERIARIMWAAHILFYLTKTQSHNKQPQDTKNNAGCDDGDTDESSDNETDYETERTVILSSPRASIREKFLDCIAQLLSPCKGWDGVTATAIREGEDGVEVDVASNDEFLSREGRYCTRLERYLAGCNEGTTGVTATSPERFERKAINFAGRRVDHWIKDLRTVLEHHPLPQSSPGREVASTWTMFRDLILQPHPDQSVTKYRVLMVQQAYECVNTPELRQTLSDIFGGQTAAKLWNKLNFLARPLADCRLLALIATREPHLRQCKIVRIASQPKTTLDPKYVIGIFTAWEQLGLGSPPKCVIQKLDHFNGKFEKACAEAYSLHAEMQLVLHYEERRAPPPTLDYFGCSKKTCLLCETVLDALPNQVSTRGRHGVCYRAWGVPDSTADTIQLAVQRLESSLIGRIKGFLDDLVRPRQKGQAVNTVQSGLLSDLSRSTLEELQKREKDLQSFKYKQDAHRNELMIREGIAPRTTPRPRPVDNFEPEDCCVMCHTIPGRLCKRCRSTYYCSRDCQRSDYASHKHLCRQLSTEPSRPSPEHKRAIFFPVDEDQPRLIWVPCRRQCDDDDLRPWTEVDHHPYLGPDSPRKGTMRIEHNPVRSRNLGSGFAAWAPHKQGHCISVLHREAYLIDGSPTNRSISACVRASCTSIPAHEYRGSMIALREIHHEDYVDITLADLRHMMDYLVSYRNTHIRESVPDLHHHANTTVRGVKICCYGEVNLHGSDAFVGVNVTRSNRIALGKGSISPISVCLGMPIRFWKDYDGEFTRDPAGWKENMTADSNPNAAFMMVETDPSRESWGWASLDWNSDIGNVWAVREDGRDLSVDDVAMMCCFARRKMQRMFEDVMESGSKLEDRRRVVELITWDNMAAYWEEVGGNARDNWDDMV
;
A
#
# COMPACT_ATOMS: atom_id res chain seq x y z
N MET A 1 -26.02 49.70 68.04
CA MET A 1 -25.87 49.16 66.66
C MET A 1 -25.50 47.71 66.83
N LEU A 2 -26.51 46.93 67.22
CA LEU A 2 -27.24 45.94 66.40
C LEU A 2 -26.44 44.63 66.31
N GLU A 3 -26.77 43.79 67.29
CA GLU A 3 -26.22 42.49 67.63
C GLU A 3 -26.81 41.34 66.81
N GLU A 4 -26.03 40.26 66.81
CA GLU A 4 -26.30 38.89 66.40
C GLU A 4 -27.58 38.30 67.03
N SER A 5 -28.16 37.27 66.38
CA SER A 5 -28.56 35.99 66.99
C SER A 5 -29.49 35.16 66.07
N GLY A 6 -29.14 33.87 65.85
CA GLY A 6 -30.15 32.81 65.59
C GLY A 6 -30.93 32.50 66.89
N PRO A 7 -31.88 31.54 66.96
CA PRO A 7 -31.74 30.17 66.43
C PRO A 7 -33.05 29.44 66.00
N ASN A 8 -32.90 28.42 65.13
CA ASN A 8 -33.18 26.99 65.39
C ASN A 8 -34.48 26.55 66.14
N ILE A 9 -35.13 25.45 65.66
CA ILE A 9 -35.62 24.25 66.42
C ILE A 9 -37.08 23.74 66.14
N ARG A 10 -37.12 22.46 65.67
CA ARG A 10 -38.05 21.30 65.91
C ARG A 10 -39.36 21.13 65.11
N LYS A 11 -39.50 20.04 64.32
CA LYS A 11 -39.92 18.62 64.63
C LYS A 11 -41.46 18.51 64.77
N SER A 12 -42.24 17.50 64.34
CA SER A 12 -42.08 16.06 64.01
C SER A 12 -43.43 15.56 63.40
N GLU A 13 -43.48 14.66 62.40
CA GLU A 13 -43.82 13.22 62.49
C GLU A 13 -45.31 12.75 62.36
N TYR A 14 -45.49 11.74 61.49
CA TYR A 14 -46.32 10.51 61.52
C TYR A 14 -47.87 10.47 61.39
N GLY A 15 -48.32 9.54 60.50
CA GLY A 15 -49.59 8.76 60.51
C GLY A 15 -50.71 9.32 59.60
N GLY A 16 -51.48 8.59 58.78
CA GLY A 16 -51.71 7.15 58.58
C GLY A 16 -53.22 6.85 58.42
N ILE A 17 -53.62 6.33 57.23
CA ILE A 17 -54.75 5.40 56.95
C ILE A 17 -56.22 5.92 56.92
N SER A 18 -56.92 5.78 55.76
CA SER A 18 -58.10 4.90 55.54
C SER A 18 -59.03 5.34 54.38
N GLY A 19 -59.52 4.36 53.59
CA GLY A 19 -60.85 4.38 52.97
C GLY A 19 -60.95 4.39 51.43
N GLY A 20 -61.22 3.23 50.80
CA GLY A 20 -61.69 3.11 49.40
C GLY A 20 -63.15 3.58 49.18
N PRO A 21 -63.76 3.43 47.98
CA PRO A 21 -64.10 2.09 47.48
C PRO A 21 -64.04 1.86 45.94
N VAL A 22 -64.26 0.58 45.64
CA VAL A 22 -64.43 -0.18 44.39
C VAL A 22 -65.75 0.14 43.65
N PHE A 23 -65.81 0.02 42.31
CA PHE A 23 -66.79 -0.78 41.54
C PHE A 23 -66.59 -0.68 40.00
N THR A 24 -67.17 -1.65 39.30
CA THR A 24 -66.69 -2.39 38.11
C THR A 24 -67.50 -2.17 36.81
N LEU A 25 -66.83 -2.37 35.68
CA LEU A 25 -67.17 -3.12 34.44
C LEU A 25 -68.53 -2.98 33.69
N ALA A 26 -68.36 -2.72 32.37
CA ALA A 26 -68.90 -3.43 31.20
C ALA A 26 -70.34 -3.17 30.67
N GLY A 27 -70.46 -3.05 29.34
CA GLY A 27 -71.69 -3.29 28.57
C GLY A 27 -71.80 -2.59 27.21
N ASP A 28 -71.22 -3.17 26.15
CA ASP A 28 -71.64 -3.09 24.72
C ASP A 28 -73.03 -3.80 24.54
N PRO A 29 -73.80 -3.79 23.40
CA PRO A 29 -73.28 -4.01 22.02
C PRO A 29 -74.16 -3.71 20.74
N PHE A 30 -73.64 -4.14 19.55
CA PHE A 30 -74.25 -4.58 18.24
C PHE A 30 -74.95 -3.54 17.28
N VAL A 31 -74.47 -3.16 16.05
CA VAL A 31 -74.23 -3.84 14.70
C VAL A 31 -75.32 -3.42 13.66
N PRO A 32 -75.25 -3.52 12.28
CA PRO A 32 -74.29 -4.07 11.27
C PRO A 32 -73.90 -3.06 10.11
N ASN A 33 -73.09 -3.32 9.06
CA ASN A 33 -73.09 -4.41 8.06
C ASN A 33 -71.81 -4.44 7.17
N PHE A 34 -71.51 -5.63 6.64
CA PHE A 34 -70.33 -6.09 5.87
C PHE A 34 -70.39 -5.87 4.35
N ASP A 35 -69.22 -5.88 3.67
CA ASP A 35 -68.84 -6.85 2.61
C ASP A 35 -67.33 -6.69 2.22
N VAL A 36 -66.44 -7.67 2.49
CA VAL A 36 -65.84 -8.74 1.62
C VAL A 36 -64.87 -8.17 0.56
N ASP A 37 -63.60 -8.55 0.36
CA ASP A 37 -62.60 -9.47 0.94
C ASP A 37 -61.26 -9.18 0.21
N ASP A 38 -60.13 -9.36 0.90
CA ASP A 38 -58.87 -9.96 0.38
C ASP A 38 -57.65 -9.55 1.23
N SER A 39 -57.25 -10.52 2.03
CA SER A 39 -56.01 -10.63 2.78
C SER A 39 -54.75 -10.38 1.92
N VAL A 40 -53.76 -9.66 2.47
CA VAL A 40 -52.30 -9.97 2.42
C VAL A 40 -51.40 -8.89 3.05
N SER A 41 -51.83 -7.63 3.26
CA SER A 41 -50.86 -6.54 3.51
C SER A 41 -50.53 -6.14 4.95
N PHE A 42 -50.99 -6.84 6.01
CA PHE A 42 -50.78 -6.38 7.40
C PHE A 42 -49.84 -7.21 8.30
N ARG A 43 -49.04 -8.12 7.73
CA ARG A 43 -47.99 -8.85 8.48
C ARG A 43 -46.54 -8.39 8.25
N ILE A 44 -46.30 -7.31 7.49
CA ILE A 44 -44.93 -6.93 7.09
C ILE A 44 -44.34 -5.76 7.91
N ILE A 45 -45.15 -4.98 8.65
CA ILE A 45 -44.65 -3.75 9.29
C ILE A 45 -44.17 -3.94 10.75
N SER A 46 -44.41 -5.09 11.39
CA SER A 46 -43.98 -5.32 12.79
C SER A 46 -42.68 -6.11 12.96
N ALA A 47 -42.00 -6.52 11.88
CA ALA A 47 -40.78 -7.35 11.96
C ALA A 47 -39.46 -6.60 11.72
N ALA A 48 -39.49 -5.35 11.24
CA ALA A 48 -38.29 -4.62 10.80
C ALA A 48 -37.66 -3.70 11.84
N LEU A 49 -38.27 -3.52 13.03
CA LEU A 49 -37.84 -2.54 14.05
C LEU A 49 -37.22 -3.14 15.32
N HIS A 50 -37.01 -4.46 15.38
CA HIS A 50 -36.51 -5.13 16.59
C HIS A 50 -35.14 -5.83 16.46
N ILE A 51 -34.47 -5.79 15.31
CA ILE A 51 -33.22 -6.54 15.08
C ILE A 51 -31.95 -5.68 15.25
N ASP A 52 -32.00 -4.36 15.05
CA ASP A 52 -30.76 -3.53 15.07
C ASP A 52 -30.39 -2.93 16.43
N THR A 53 -31.31 -2.84 17.39
CA THR A 53 -31.00 -2.23 18.70
C THR A 53 -30.17 -3.15 19.61
N HIS A 54 -30.25 -4.47 19.43
CA HIS A 54 -29.50 -5.43 20.24
C HIS A 54 -28.04 -5.59 19.81
N LEU A 55 -27.73 -5.44 18.50
CA LEU A 55 -26.36 -5.49 17.99
C LEU A 55 -25.59 -4.22 18.38
N LEU A 56 -26.20 -3.05 18.20
CA LEU A 56 -25.62 -1.75 18.57
C LEU A 56 -25.33 -1.65 20.08
N LEU A 57 -26.22 -2.14 20.94
CA LEU A 57 -25.99 -2.16 22.39
C LEU A 57 -24.90 -3.17 22.82
N HIS A 58 -24.76 -4.28 22.11
CA HIS A 58 -23.72 -5.29 22.40
C HIS A 58 -22.33 -4.83 21.94
N GLU A 59 -22.23 -4.16 20.79
CA GLU A 59 -20.97 -3.56 20.29
C GLU A 59 -20.52 -2.35 21.10
N MET A 60 -21.46 -1.50 21.55
CA MET A 60 -21.16 -0.39 22.47
C MET A 60 -20.72 -0.90 23.85
N SER A 61 -21.36 -1.95 24.37
CA SER A 61 -20.98 -2.62 25.64
C SER A 61 -19.60 -3.28 25.58
N ALA A 62 -19.26 -3.93 24.45
CA ALA A 62 -17.94 -4.52 24.24
C ALA A 62 -16.83 -3.45 24.13
N SER A 63 -17.11 -2.34 23.46
CA SER A 63 -16.17 -1.21 23.32
C SER A 63 -15.94 -0.46 24.64
N LEU A 64 -16.98 -0.32 25.47
CA LEU A 64 -16.89 0.22 26.84
C LEU A 64 -16.11 -0.70 27.80
N LYS A 65 -16.20 -2.03 27.65
CA LYS A 65 -15.40 -2.99 28.44
C LYS A 65 -13.91 -2.99 28.07
N ILE A 66 -13.57 -2.80 26.79
CA ILE A 66 -12.16 -2.74 26.35
C ILE A 66 -11.44 -1.49 26.89
N ALA A 67 -12.18 -0.41 27.13
CA ALA A 67 -11.66 0.84 27.72
C ALA A 67 -11.53 0.81 29.26
N SER A 68 -12.03 -0.23 29.96
CA SER A 68 -12.10 -0.28 31.43
C SER A 68 -11.05 -1.15 32.12
N HIS A 69 -10.20 -1.86 31.38
CA HIS A 69 -9.18 -2.74 31.98
C HIS A 69 -7.98 -1.94 32.50
N SER A 70 -7.44 -2.36 33.65
CA SER A 70 -6.19 -1.81 34.17
C SER A 70 -5.01 -2.13 33.23
N HIS A 71 -3.91 -1.36 33.33
CA HIS A 71 -2.74 -1.56 32.49
C HIS A 71 -2.14 -2.98 32.63
N ASP A 72 -1.98 -3.46 33.87
CA ASP A 72 -1.48 -4.80 34.18
C ASP A 72 -2.37 -5.91 33.60
N GLU A 73 -3.69 -5.71 33.66
CA GLU A 73 -4.67 -6.64 33.09
C GLU A 73 -4.56 -6.70 31.57
N ARG A 74 -4.29 -5.56 30.91
CA ARG A 74 -4.10 -5.52 29.46
C ARG A 74 -2.84 -6.27 29.02
N ILE A 75 -1.73 -6.08 29.74
CA ILE A 75 -0.49 -6.85 29.50
C ILE A 75 -0.76 -8.35 29.63
N ALA A 76 -1.45 -8.77 30.70
CA ALA A 76 -1.83 -10.16 30.90
C ALA A 76 -2.66 -10.71 29.74
N ARG A 77 -3.68 -9.98 29.30
CA ARG A 77 -4.54 -10.38 28.17
C ARG A 77 -3.76 -10.56 26.87
N ILE A 78 -2.81 -9.69 26.58
CA ILE A 78 -1.95 -9.80 25.39
C ILE A 78 -1.06 -11.04 25.48
N MET A 79 -0.42 -11.27 26.62
CA MET A 79 0.42 -12.45 26.83
C MET A 79 -0.40 -13.74 26.69
N TRP A 80 -1.59 -13.82 27.29
CA TRP A 80 -2.48 -14.95 27.15
C TRP A 80 -2.87 -15.19 25.68
N ALA A 81 -3.28 -14.13 24.97
CA ALA A 81 -3.70 -14.23 23.58
C ALA A 81 -2.54 -14.64 22.65
N ALA A 82 -1.32 -14.12 22.87
CA ALA A 82 -0.14 -14.51 22.10
C ALA A 82 0.23 -15.99 22.30
N HIS A 83 0.21 -16.49 23.54
CA HIS A 83 0.45 -17.91 23.83
C HIS A 83 -0.63 -18.82 23.23
N ILE A 84 -1.90 -18.46 23.38
CA ILE A 84 -3.02 -19.22 22.81
C ILE A 84 -2.91 -19.26 21.29
N LEU A 85 -2.69 -18.11 20.62
CA LEU A 85 -2.53 -18.04 19.18
C LEU A 85 -1.34 -18.88 18.70
N PHE A 86 -0.21 -18.84 19.42
CA PHE A 86 0.96 -19.67 19.15
C PHE A 86 0.64 -21.17 19.24
N TYR A 87 -0.08 -21.62 20.27
CA TYR A 87 -0.46 -23.04 20.41
C TYR A 87 -1.43 -23.52 19.33
N LEU A 88 -2.33 -22.63 18.87
CA LEU A 88 -3.27 -22.95 17.79
C LEU A 88 -2.58 -23.08 16.42
N THR A 89 -1.49 -22.34 16.20
CA THR A 89 -0.85 -22.18 14.89
C THR A 89 0.51 -22.85 14.77
N LYS A 90 1.16 -23.24 15.88
CA LYS A 90 2.46 -23.94 15.92
C LYS A 90 3.54 -23.31 15.02
N THR A 91 3.78 -22.00 15.14
CA THR A 91 4.74 -21.20 14.32
C THR A 91 4.38 -21.01 12.84
N GLN A 92 3.18 -21.40 12.40
CA GLN A 92 2.76 -21.09 11.03
C GLN A 92 2.68 -19.58 10.80
N SER A 93 3.27 -19.15 9.68
CA SER A 93 3.17 -17.76 9.24
C SER A 93 1.72 -17.43 8.92
N HIS A 94 1.21 -16.36 9.52
CA HIS A 94 -0.09 -15.79 9.18
C HIS A 94 -0.11 -15.07 7.82
N ASN A 95 1.01 -15.07 7.09
CA ASN A 95 1.14 -14.54 5.72
C ASN A 95 1.24 -15.65 4.65
N LYS A 96 1.14 -16.95 5.01
CA LYS A 96 1.20 -18.07 4.05
C LYS A 96 -0.18 -18.65 3.74
N GLN A 97 -0.44 -18.92 2.46
CA GLN A 97 -1.47 -19.88 2.05
C GLN A 97 -1.13 -21.28 2.60
N PRO A 98 -2.15 -22.07 2.99
CA PRO A 98 -1.95 -23.43 3.47
C PRO A 98 -1.64 -24.38 2.29
N GLN A 99 -0.37 -24.75 2.12
CA GLN A 99 0.01 -25.93 1.34
C GLN A 99 -0.01 -27.19 2.23
N ASP A 100 -0.75 -28.20 1.75
CA ASP A 100 -0.64 -29.64 2.02
C ASP A 100 -0.33 -30.14 3.43
N THR A 101 -1.34 -30.17 4.30
CA THR A 101 -1.43 -31.20 5.35
C THR A 101 -1.94 -32.51 4.75
N LYS A 102 -1.04 -33.25 4.09
CA LYS A 102 -1.10 -34.72 4.07
C LYS A 102 0.27 -35.25 4.42
N ASN A 103 0.29 -36.06 5.47
CA ASN A 103 1.42 -36.75 6.11
C ASN A 103 2.13 -35.95 7.22
N ASN A 104 1.65 -36.15 8.45
CA ASN A 104 2.47 -36.77 9.49
C ASN A 104 1.59 -37.18 10.68
N ALA A 105 1.20 -38.46 10.66
CA ALA A 105 0.99 -39.21 11.89
C ALA A 105 2.39 -39.57 12.42
N GLY A 106 2.73 -39.03 13.58
CA GLY A 106 4.04 -39.22 14.21
C GLY A 106 4.18 -38.23 15.35
N CYS A 107 3.74 -38.66 16.54
CA CYS A 107 4.07 -37.98 17.78
C CYS A 107 5.57 -38.20 18.01
N ASP A 108 6.38 -37.16 17.87
CA ASP A 108 7.73 -37.13 18.45
C ASP A 108 7.88 -35.86 19.26
N ASP A 109 8.05 -36.06 20.56
CA ASP A 109 8.21 -35.06 21.61
C ASP A 109 9.69 -34.67 21.63
N GLY A 110 10.04 -33.59 20.91
CA GLY A 110 11.38 -33.02 20.94
C GLY A 110 11.31 -31.53 20.64
N ASP A 111 11.66 -30.70 21.62
CA ASP A 111 11.83 -29.25 21.52
C ASP A 111 12.83 -28.88 20.41
N THR A 112 12.39 -28.87 19.16
CA THR A 112 13.18 -28.41 18.01
C THR A 112 12.38 -27.41 17.20
N ASP A 113 12.82 -26.16 17.38
CA ASP A 113 12.36 -24.91 16.80
C ASP A 113 12.73 -24.81 15.29
N GLU A 114 12.43 -25.86 14.51
CA GLU A 114 12.90 -26.04 13.14
C GLU A 114 11.73 -26.02 12.13
N SER A 115 11.40 -24.85 11.56
CA SER A 115 10.86 -24.76 10.17
C SER A 115 10.62 -23.35 9.61
N SER A 116 10.86 -22.25 10.35
CA SER A 116 10.36 -20.92 9.92
C SER A 116 11.31 -20.06 9.07
N ASP A 117 12.59 -20.39 8.88
CA ASP A 117 13.53 -19.48 8.23
C ASP A 117 13.60 -19.68 6.70
N ASN A 118 12.48 -19.42 6.00
CA ASN A 118 12.47 -19.20 4.55
C ASN A 118 12.80 -17.73 4.23
N GLU A 119 13.96 -17.22 4.69
CA GLU A 119 14.47 -15.93 4.21
C GLU A 119 15.22 -16.15 2.88
N THR A 120 14.72 -15.57 1.80
CA THR A 120 15.34 -15.59 0.45
C THR A 120 16.06 -14.28 0.10
N ASP A 121 16.05 -13.31 1.03
CA ASP A 121 16.57 -11.96 0.82
C ASP A 121 18.01 -11.83 1.34
N TYR A 122 18.94 -12.33 0.54
CA TYR A 122 20.36 -12.24 0.82
C TYR A 122 21.12 -11.76 -0.42
N GLU A 123 21.89 -10.69 -0.25
CA GLU A 123 22.62 -10.04 -1.33
C GLU A 123 24.08 -9.86 -0.90
N THR A 124 25.02 -10.19 -1.79
CA THR A 124 26.44 -9.88 -1.64
C THR A 124 26.76 -8.52 -2.26
N GLU A 125 27.91 -7.95 -1.96
CA GLU A 125 28.37 -6.67 -2.53
C GLU A 125 28.49 -6.68 -4.06
N ARG A 126 28.54 -7.87 -4.69
CA ARG A 126 28.50 -8.02 -6.15
C ARG A 126 27.08 -8.01 -6.73
N THR A 127 26.07 -8.35 -5.94
CA THR A 127 24.67 -8.41 -6.36
C THR A 127 23.88 -7.14 -6.01
N VAL A 128 24.32 -6.38 -5.00
CA VAL A 128 23.63 -5.16 -4.57
C VAL A 128 23.86 -4.03 -5.58
N ILE A 129 22.77 -3.53 -6.17
CA ILE A 129 22.81 -2.34 -7.02
C ILE A 129 22.84 -1.09 -6.14
N LEU A 130 24.03 -0.49 -5.98
CA LEU A 130 24.11 0.77 -5.23
C LEU A 130 23.55 1.98 -6.00
N SER A 131 23.16 1.90 -7.28
CA SER A 131 22.55 3.04 -8.00
C SER A 131 21.16 3.46 -7.49
N SER A 132 20.60 2.74 -6.52
CA SER A 132 19.33 3.02 -5.84
C SER A 132 19.29 4.37 -5.10
N PRO A 133 18.08 4.89 -4.78
CA PRO A 133 17.91 6.12 -4.00
C PRO A 133 18.68 6.10 -2.67
N ARG A 134 19.11 7.29 -2.20
CA ARG A 134 19.88 7.47 -0.95
C ARG A 134 19.26 6.83 0.29
N ALA A 135 17.92 6.66 0.34
CA ALA A 135 17.21 6.00 1.42
C ALA A 135 17.50 4.48 1.47
N SER A 136 17.42 3.79 0.32
CA SER A 136 17.68 2.34 0.22
C SER A 136 19.10 1.94 0.64
N ILE A 137 20.10 2.81 0.40
CA ILE A 137 21.47 2.59 0.87
C ILE A 137 21.57 2.65 2.40
N ARG A 138 20.82 3.56 3.05
CA ARG A 138 20.77 3.69 4.52
C ARG A 138 20.05 2.51 5.15
N GLU A 139 18.96 2.05 4.54
CA GLU A 139 18.23 0.85 4.97
C GLU A 139 19.17 -0.37 4.98
N LYS A 140 19.90 -0.59 3.87
CA LYS A 140 20.86 -1.69 3.77
C LYS A 140 22.03 -1.57 4.75
N PHE A 141 22.53 -0.35 4.96
CA PHE A 141 23.55 -0.07 5.96
C PHE A 141 23.11 -0.49 7.37
N LEU A 142 21.88 -0.13 7.74
CA LEU A 142 21.29 -0.50 9.02
C LEU A 142 21.09 -2.02 9.16
N ASP A 143 20.56 -2.68 8.13
CA ASP A 143 20.38 -4.13 8.13
C ASP A 143 21.70 -4.89 8.31
N CYS A 144 22.77 -4.49 7.61
CA CYS A 144 24.07 -5.14 7.74
C CYS A 144 24.66 -4.95 9.15
N ILE A 145 24.53 -3.76 9.75
CA ILE A 145 24.95 -3.53 11.13
C ILE A 145 24.14 -4.42 12.09
N ALA A 146 22.82 -4.49 11.93
CA ALA A 146 21.98 -5.36 12.73
C ALA A 146 22.43 -6.82 12.62
N GLN A 147 22.60 -7.34 11.40
CA GLN A 147 23.00 -8.73 11.14
C GLN A 147 24.37 -9.07 11.73
N LEU A 148 25.36 -8.19 11.64
CA LEU A 148 26.70 -8.37 12.22
C LEU A 148 26.72 -8.31 13.76
N LEU A 149 25.74 -7.65 14.36
CA LEU A 149 25.57 -7.56 15.82
C LEU A 149 24.72 -8.70 16.40
N SER A 150 24.30 -9.65 15.57
CA SER A 150 23.44 -10.77 15.97
C SER A 150 24.25 -12.09 16.01
N PRO A 151 24.79 -12.53 17.17
CA PRO A 151 25.82 -13.57 17.21
C PRO A 151 25.31 -15.02 17.13
N CYS A 152 24.01 -15.27 17.33
CA CYS A 152 23.45 -16.63 17.43
C CYS A 152 22.12 -16.80 16.70
N LYS A 153 21.83 -18.03 16.25
CA LYS A 153 20.48 -18.40 15.77
C LYS A 153 19.50 -18.43 16.95
N GLY A 154 18.21 -18.27 16.67
CA GLY A 154 17.14 -18.13 17.68
C GLY A 154 16.67 -16.69 17.82
N TRP A 155 15.70 -16.45 18.70
CA TRP A 155 15.14 -15.11 18.96
C TRP A 155 15.98 -14.30 19.97
N ASP A 156 16.78 -14.93 20.83
CA ASP A 156 17.53 -14.24 21.89
C ASP A 156 18.61 -13.29 21.33
N GLY A 157 19.25 -13.67 20.22
CA GLY A 157 20.32 -12.87 19.61
C GLY A 157 19.83 -11.85 18.58
N VAL A 158 18.54 -11.57 18.47
CA VAL A 158 17.99 -10.63 17.48
C VAL A 158 18.32 -9.20 17.87
N THR A 159 18.58 -8.39 16.85
CA THR A 159 19.05 -7.01 16.96
C THR A 159 18.30 -6.12 15.98
N ALA A 160 18.08 -4.88 16.38
CA ALA A 160 17.48 -3.85 15.55
C ALA A 160 18.32 -2.57 15.64
N THR A 161 18.29 -1.77 14.59
CA THR A 161 19.11 -0.56 14.42
C THR A 161 18.28 0.58 13.87
N ALA A 162 18.59 1.81 14.27
CA ALA A 162 18.05 3.03 13.65
C ALA A 162 19.15 4.08 13.52
N ILE A 163 19.01 4.99 12.56
CA ILE A 163 20.02 6.02 12.26
C ILE A 163 19.59 7.40 12.73
N ARG A 164 20.53 8.15 13.29
CA ARG A 164 20.43 9.59 13.55
C ARG A 164 21.61 10.29 12.87
N GLU A 165 21.32 11.07 11.84
CA GLU A 165 22.32 11.84 11.11
C GLU A 165 22.48 13.24 11.72
N GLY A 166 23.72 13.67 11.94
CA GLY A 166 24.09 15.01 12.39
C GLY A 166 25.18 15.63 11.49
N GLU A 167 25.59 16.86 11.78
CA GLU A 167 26.61 17.57 10.97
C GLU A 167 28.00 16.92 11.04
N ASP A 168 28.32 16.26 12.17
CA ASP A 168 29.64 15.66 12.46
C ASP A 168 29.70 14.14 12.19
N GLY A 169 28.66 13.55 11.58
CA GLY A 169 28.60 12.11 11.28
C GLY A 169 27.25 11.46 11.61
N VAL A 170 27.26 10.14 11.78
CA VAL A 170 26.05 9.34 12.03
C VAL A 170 26.13 8.59 13.34
N GLU A 171 25.04 8.61 14.10
CA GLU A 171 24.84 7.74 15.26
C GLU A 171 23.86 6.62 14.87
N VAL A 172 24.24 5.38 15.16
CA VAL A 172 23.40 4.20 14.93
C VAL A 172 23.03 3.64 16.29
N ASP A 173 21.77 3.81 16.67
CA ASP A 173 21.23 3.27 17.90
C ASP A 173 20.90 1.79 17.69
N VAL A 174 21.35 0.93 18.60
CA VAL A 174 21.23 -0.54 18.49
C VAL A 174 20.56 -1.11 19.72
N ALA A 175 19.52 -1.89 19.49
CA ALA A 175 18.85 -2.71 20.51
C ALA A 175 19.07 -4.20 20.24
N SER A 176 18.97 -5.02 21.30
CA SER A 176 19.15 -6.47 21.25
C SER A 176 18.13 -7.14 22.19
N ASN A 177 17.54 -8.26 21.76
CA ASN A 177 16.59 -9.05 22.56
C ASN A 177 17.21 -9.57 23.87
N ASP A 178 18.52 -9.78 23.86
CA ASP A 178 19.31 -10.12 25.04
C ASP A 178 20.26 -8.95 25.39
N GLU A 179 20.62 -8.84 26.66
CA GLU A 179 21.48 -7.74 27.13
C GLU A 179 22.85 -7.75 26.46
N PHE A 180 23.31 -6.57 26.04
CA PHE A 180 24.63 -6.46 25.42
C PHE A 180 25.75 -6.83 26.42
N LEU A 181 26.47 -7.92 26.15
CA LEU A 181 27.59 -8.33 26.98
C LEU A 181 28.74 -7.32 26.88
N SER A 182 29.57 -7.22 27.94
CA SER A 182 30.75 -6.34 27.95
C SER A 182 31.74 -6.59 26.79
N ARG A 183 31.75 -7.81 26.25
CA ARG A 183 32.55 -8.20 25.06
C ARG A 183 32.06 -7.56 23.76
N GLU A 184 30.78 -7.20 23.69
CA GLU A 184 30.12 -6.65 22.50
C GLU A 184 30.40 -5.16 22.34
N GLY A 185 30.60 -4.41 23.44
CA GLY A 185 31.07 -3.03 23.37
C GLY A 185 32.43 -2.92 22.67
N ARG A 186 33.37 -3.84 22.95
CA ARG A 186 34.66 -3.91 22.25
C ARG A 186 34.53 -4.32 20.77
N TYR A 187 33.45 -4.99 20.39
CA TYR A 187 33.15 -5.35 19.01
C TYR A 187 32.57 -4.17 18.25
N CYS A 188 31.62 -3.43 18.83
CA CYS A 188 31.05 -2.20 18.26
C CYS A 188 32.15 -1.18 17.93
N THR A 189 33.06 -0.89 18.87
CA THR A 189 34.19 0.03 18.61
C THR A 189 35.16 -0.49 17.53
N ARG A 190 35.19 -1.80 17.27
CA ARG A 190 35.99 -2.35 16.16
C ARG A 190 35.27 -2.21 14.83
N LEU A 191 33.94 -2.31 14.81
CA LEU A 191 33.11 -2.05 13.64
C LEU A 191 33.16 -0.57 13.25
N GLU A 192 33.06 0.35 14.21
CA GLU A 192 33.24 1.80 13.99
C GLU A 192 34.61 2.10 13.33
N ARG A 193 35.70 1.54 13.87
CA ARG A 193 37.04 1.71 13.29
C ARG A 193 37.18 1.06 11.91
N TYR A 194 36.46 -0.03 11.65
CA TYR A 194 36.45 -0.68 10.35
C TYR A 194 35.80 0.24 9.30
N LEU A 195 34.64 0.81 9.60
CA LEU A 195 33.95 1.80 8.75
C LEU A 195 34.80 3.06 8.52
N ALA A 196 35.42 3.59 9.57
CA ALA A 196 36.29 4.77 9.48
C ALA A 196 37.56 4.51 8.63
N GLY A 197 37.98 3.25 8.49
CA GLY A 197 39.15 2.84 7.71
C GLY A 197 38.89 2.63 6.22
N CYS A 198 37.62 2.66 5.78
CA CYS A 198 37.26 2.47 4.37
C CYS A 198 37.59 3.73 3.55
N ASN A 199 38.59 3.66 2.66
CA ASN A 199 39.01 4.77 1.79
C ASN A 199 39.05 4.34 0.31
N GLU A 200 38.88 5.30 -0.61
CA GLU A 200 38.86 5.10 -2.07
C GLU A 200 40.14 4.48 -2.65
N GLY A 201 41.22 4.37 -1.87
CA GLY A 201 42.53 3.88 -2.32
C GLY A 201 43.05 2.58 -1.69
N THR A 202 42.37 1.97 -0.70
CA THR A 202 42.97 0.87 0.09
C THR A 202 42.23 -0.47 0.01
N THR A 203 40.99 -0.52 -0.46
CA THR A 203 40.25 -1.78 -0.60
C THR A 203 40.03 -2.11 -2.06
N GLY A 204 41.02 -2.77 -2.66
CA GLY A 204 40.69 -3.72 -3.71
C GLY A 204 39.74 -4.75 -3.08
N VAL A 205 38.45 -4.64 -3.39
CA VAL A 205 37.41 -5.67 -3.12
C VAL A 205 37.76 -7.02 -3.80
N THR A 206 38.94 -7.11 -4.40
CA THR A 206 39.59 -8.27 -5.02
C THR A 206 40.41 -9.13 -4.05
N ALA A 207 40.56 -8.78 -2.77
CA ALA A 207 41.26 -9.64 -1.82
C ALA A 207 40.44 -10.90 -1.48
N THR A 208 40.89 -12.07 -1.95
CA THR A 208 40.25 -13.36 -1.69
C THR A 208 40.31 -13.79 -0.22
N SER A 209 41.22 -13.21 0.59
CA SER A 209 41.40 -13.56 2.00
C SER A 209 40.77 -12.56 2.97
N PRO A 210 40.11 -13.01 4.05
CA PRO A 210 39.48 -12.10 4.99
C PRO A 210 40.47 -11.19 5.75
N GLU A 211 40.12 -9.91 5.88
CA GLU A 211 40.85 -8.90 6.65
C GLU A 211 40.75 -9.13 8.18
N ARG A 212 41.54 -8.38 8.96
CA ARG A 212 41.62 -8.55 10.41
C ARG A 212 40.26 -8.37 11.12
N PHE A 213 39.41 -7.46 10.65
CA PHE A 213 38.08 -7.25 11.23
C PHE A 213 37.09 -8.33 10.77
N GLU A 214 37.06 -8.66 9.47
CA GLU A 214 36.20 -9.71 8.91
C GLU A 214 36.38 -11.05 9.65
N ARG A 215 37.64 -11.44 9.95
CA ARG A 215 37.93 -12.64 10.77
C ARG A 215 37.32 -12.56 12.18
N LYS A 216 37.27 -11.37 12.77
CA LYS A 216 36.65 -11.16 14.09
C LYS A 216 35.14 -11.20 14.00
N ALA A 217 34.54 -10.65 12.94
CA ALA A 217 33.10 -10.70 12.70
C ALA A 217 32.61 -12.15 12.53
N ILE A 218 33.32 -12.95 11.72
CA ILE A 218 33.05 -14.38 11.55
C ILE A 218 33.08 -15.12 12.91
N ASN A 219 34.09 -14.83 13.73
CA ASN A 219 34.22 -15.48 15.04
C ASN A 219 33.24 -14.96 16.08
N PHE A 220 32.80 -13.70 15.96
CA PHE A 220 31.74 -13.13 16.78
C PHE A 220 30.40 -13.84 16.50
N ALA A 221 30.10 -14.09 15.22
CA ALA A 221 28.96 -14.88 14.77
C ALA A 221 29.16 -16.41 14.91
N GLY A 222 30.14 -16.86 15.70
CA GLY A 222 30.59 -18.25 15.71
C GLY A 222 29.50 -19.28 15.99
N ARG A 223 28.55 -19.00 16.91
CA ARG A 223 27.43 -19.92 17.20
C ARG A 223 26.50 -20.08 15.99
N ARG A 224 26.26 -18.99 15.26
CA ARG A 224 25.46 -19.01 14.03
C ARG A 224 26.18 -19.73 12.90
N VAL A 225 27.48 -19.48 12.74
CA VAL A 225 28.33 -20.16 11.75
C VAL A 225 28.34 -21.67 11.99
N ASP A 226 28.57 -22.11 13.24
CA ASP A 226 28.61 -23.53 13.59
C ASP A 226 27.26 -24.22 13.31
N HIS A 227 26.15 -23.53 13.58
CA HIS A 227 24.82 -24.05 13.27
C HIS A 227 24.65 -24.33 11.77
N TRP A 228 24.97 -23.35 10.91
CA TRP A 228 24.82 -23.52 9.46
C TRP A 228 25.82 -24.51 8.88
N ILE A 229 27.02 -24.64 9.44
CA ILE A 229 27.96 -25.70 9.08
C ILE A 229 27.35 -27.08 9.38
N LYS A 230 26.78 -27.27 10.58
CA LYS A 230 26.14 -28.53 10.97
C LYS A 230 24.97 -28.86 10.04
N ASP A 231 24.11 -27.89 9.79
CA ASP A 231 22.91 -28.03 8.97
C ASP A 231 23.24 -28.32 7.50
N LEU A 232 24.21 -27.62 6.91
CA LEU A 232 24.73 -27.90 5.57
C LEU A 232 25.35 -29.29 5.46
N ARG A 233 26.11 -29.71 6.48
CA ARG A 233 26.69 -31.06 6.52
C ARG A 233 25.60 -32.12 6.50
N THR A 234 24.55 -31.97 7.31
CA THR A 234 23.42 -32.90 7.32
C THR A 234 22.74 -32.98 5.95
N VAL A 235 22.49 -31.85 5.28
CA VAL A 235 21.89 -31.86 3.92
C VAL A 235 22.78 -32.59 2.92
N LEU A 236 24.10 -32.37 2.96
CA LEU A 236 25.05 -32.98 2.01
C LEU A 236 25.29 -34.48 2.26
N GLU A 237 25.18 -34.93 3.50
CA GLU A 237 25.25 -36.37 3.85
C GLU A 237 24.04 -37.15 3.31
N HIS A 238 22.85 -36.54 3.28
CA HIS A 238 21.62 -37.17 2.80
C HIS A 238 21.46 -37.15 1.27
N HIS A 239 22.28 -36.37 0.55
CA HIS A 239 22.21 -36.19 -0.90
C HIS A 239 23.60 -36.31 -1.56
N PRO A 240 24.12 -37.54 -1.80
CA PRO A 240 25.38 -37.75 -2.49
C PRO A 240 25.30 -37.43 -4.01
N LEU A 241 26.41 -37.01 -4.62
CA LEU A 241 26.47 -36.56 -6.02
C LEU A 241 26.18 -37.67 -7.05
N PRO A 242 25.48 -37.35 -8.17
CA PRO A 242 25.54 -38.13 -9.41
C PRO A 242 26.92 -38.06 -10.09
N GLN A 243 27.30 -39.06 -10.88
CA GLN A 243 28.66 -39.19 -11.48
C GLN A 243 28.99 -38.20 -12.63
N SER A 244 28.14 -37.24 -12.97
CA SER A 244 28.37 -36.31 -14.08
C SER A 244 29.20 -35.09 -13.68
N SER A 245 30.14 -34.69 -14.55
CA SER A 245 31.16 -33.66 -14.28
C SER A 245 30.70 -32.26 -14.72
N PRO A 246 30.62 -31.26 -13.83
CA PRO A 246 30.45 -29.85 -14.22
C PRO A 246 31.76 -29.25 -14.78
N GLY A 247 31.65 -28.07 -15.42
CA GLY A 247 32.79 -27.35 -16.02
C GLY A 247 33.95 -27.05 -15.06
N ARG A 248 35.19 -26.95 -15.59
CA ARG A 248 36.46 -27.04 -14.84
C ARG A 248 36.62 -26.10 -13.63
N GLU A 249 36.15 -24.85 -13.71
CA GLU A 249 36.30 -23.85 -12.64
C GLU A 249 35.15 -23.89 -11.63
N VAL A 250 33.90 -23.97 -12.07
CA VAL A 250 32.70 -24.08 -11.21
C VAL A 250 32.72 -25.39 -10.40
N ALA A 251 33.24 -26.47 -11.01
CA ALA A 251 33.51 -27.73 -10.33
C ALA A 251 34.54 -27.59 -9.21
N SER A 252 35.51 -26.67 -9.33
CA SER A 252 36.60 -26.55 -8.35
C SER A 252 36.15 -25.83 -7.06
N THR A 253 35.43 -24.72 -7.16
CA THR A 253 34.94 -23.94 -6.00
C THR A 253 33.96 -24.75 -5.16
N TRP A 254 33.00 -25.43 -5.80
CA TRP A 254 32.04 -26.30 -5.11
C TRP A 254 32.69 -27.53 -4.49
N THR A 255 33.55 -28.22 -5.24
CA THR A 255 34.26 -29.42 -4.74
C THR A 255 35.15 -29.06 -3.54
N MET A 256 35.86 -27.93 -3.58
CA MET A 256 36.65 -27.45 -2.43
C MET A 256 35.79 -27.21 -1.18
N PHE A 257 34.65 -26.52 -1.31
CA PHE A 257 33.74 -26.30 -0.17
C PHE A 257 33.18 -27.63 0.36
N ARG A 258 32.74 -28.51 -0.54
CA ARG A 258 32.18 -29.83 -0.21
C ARG A 258 33.20 -30.70 0.52
N ASP A 259 34.42 -30.78 0.03
CA ASP A 259 35.46 -31.59 0.65
C ASP A 259 35.79 -31.04 2.04
N LEU A 260 35.84 -29.70 2.19
CA LEU A 260 36.10 -29.05 3.45
C LEU A 260 34.99 -29.27 4.50
N ILE A 261 33.72 -29.27 4.09
CA ILE A 261 32.60 -29.46 5.03
C ILE A 261 32.42 -30.91 5.47
N LEU A 262 32.74 -31.87 4.59
CA LEU A 262 32.66 -33.31 4.85
C LEU A 262 33.90 -33.86 5.58
N GLN A 263 35.02 -33.13 5.58
CA GLN A 263 36.19 -33.52 6.38
C GLN A 263 35.88 -33.50 7.89
N PRO A 264 36.39 -34.48 8.66
CA PRO A 264 36.27 -34.49 10.11
C PRO A 264 36.95 -33.25 10.70
N HIS A 265 36.30 -32.65 11.69
CA HIS A 265 36.71 -31.37 12.27
C HIS A 265 38.18 -31.44 12.75
N PRO A 266 39.10 -30.59 12.25
CA PRO A 266 40.45 -30.58 12.77
C PRO A 266 40.45 -30.03 14.20
N ASP A 267 41.03 -30.75 15.16
CA ASP A 267 41.13 -30.34 16.58
C ASP A 267 41.95 -29.05 16.78
N GLN A 268 42.64 -28.57 15.74
CA GLN A 268 43.47 -27.37 15.80
C GLN A 268 42.73 -26.13 15.26
N SER A 269 42.21 -25.33 16.21
CA SER A 269 41.69 -23.96 16.07
C SER A 269 40.34 -23.83 15.32
N VAL A 270 39.25 -24.08 16.05
CA VAL A 270 37.85 -23.80 15.67
C VAL A 270 37.67 -22.42 15.02
N THR A 271 38.41 -21.41 15.50
CA THR A 271 38.34 -20.03 14.96
C THR A 271 38.92 -19.89 13.55
N LYS A 272 39.95 -20.66 13.19
CA LYS A 272 40.48 -20.72 11.82
C LYS A 272 39.54 -21.50 10.91
N TYR A 273 38.98 -22.60 11.42
CA TYR A 273 38.02 -23.42 10.68
C TYR A 273 36.77 -22.61 10.28
N ARG A 274 36.17 -21.85 11.20
CA ARG A 274 35.04 -20.95 10.90
C ARG A 274 35.38 -19.94 9.80
N VAL A 275 36.56 -19.32 9.86
CA VAL A 275 37.00 -18.35 8.85
C VAL A 275 37.12 -19.01 7.48
N LEU A 276 37.74 -20.20 7.41
CA LEU A 276 37.86 -20.94 6.15
C LEU A 276 36.48 -21.33 5.59
N MET A 277 35.58 -21.85 6.43
CA MET A 277 34.23 -22.24 6.02
C MET A 277 33.41 -21.07 5.46
N VAL A 278 33.40 -19.93 6.15
CA VAL A 278 32.68 -18.74 5.69
C VAL A 278 33.30 -18.18 4.42
N GLN A 279 34.63 -18.16 4.31
CA GLN A 279 35.32 -17.70 3.11
C GLN A 279 34.96 -18.58 1.90
N GLN A 280 34.99 -19.91 2.03
CA GLN A 280 34.62 -20.81 0.95
C GLN A 280 33.14 -20.69 0.58
N ALA A 281 32.24 -20.58 1.56
CA ALA A 281 30.82 -20.34 1.30
C ALA A 281 30.58 -19.03 0.55
N TYR A 282 31.31 -17.97 0.92
CA TYR A 282 31.24 -16.68 0.24
C TYR A 282 31.74 -16.75 -1.21
N GLU A 283 32.83 -17.46 -1.49
CA GLU A 283 33.29 -17.69 -2.88
C GLU A 283 32.25 -18.47 -3.68
N CYS A 284 31.60 -19.48 -3.08
CA CYS A 284 30.50 -20.20 -3.71
C CYS A 284 29.36 -19.25 -4.11
N VAL A 285 28.86 -18.43 -3.18
CA VAL A 285 27.74 -17.52 -3.45
C VAL A 285 28.09 -16.45 -4.48
N ASN A 286 29.34 -16.00 -4.52
CA ASN A 286 29.81 -15.00 -5.47
C ASN A 286 30.13 -15.54 -6.87
N THR A 287 30.03 -16.86 -7.07
CA THR A 287 30.16 -17.54 -8.36
C THR A 287 28.79 -17.66 -9.03
N PRO A 288 28.49 -16.90 -10.10
CA PRO A 288 27.13 -16.83 -10.66
C PRO A 288 26.63 -18.13 -11.26
N GLU A 289 27.52 -18.92 -11.88
CA GLU A 289 27.15 -20.17 -12.53
C GLU A 289 26.84 -21.29 -11.51
N LEU A 290 27.21 -21.08 -10.23
CA LEU A 290 27.09 -22.12 -9.22
C LEU A 290 25.63 -22.38 -8.82
N ARG A 291 24.77 -21.35 -8.76
CA ARG A 291 23.34 -21.53 -8.42
C ARG A 291 22.66 -22.47 -9.42
N GLN A 292 22.91 -22.23 -10.71
CA GLN A 292 22.38 -23.08 -11.78
C GLN A 292 22.97 -24.50 -11.70
N THR A 293 24.29 -24.60 -11.54
CA THR A 293 24.98 -25.89 -11.41
C THR A 293 24.44 -26.72 -10.22
N LEU A 294 24.17 -26.09 -9.07
CA LEU A 294 23.56 -26.78 -7.93
C LEU A 294 22.14 -27.24 -8.23
N SER A 295 21.36 -26.44 -8.97
CA SER A 295 20.02 -26.83 -9.44
C SER A 295 20.07 -28.03 -10.38
N ASP A 296 21.05 -28.08 -11.27
CA ASP A 296 21.24 -29.18 -12.21
C ASP A 296 21.67 -30.48 -11.49
N ILE A 297 22.46 -30.37 -10.40
CA ILE A 297 22.97 -31.51 -9.64
C ILE A 297 21.95 -32.08 -8.66
N PHE A 298 21.27 -31.22 -7.88
CA PHE A 298 20.44 -31.63 -6.75
C PHE A 298 18.93 -31.47 -6.99
N GLY A 299 18.53 -30.91 -8.13
CA GLY A 299 17.15 -30.53 -8.43
C GLY A 299 16.73 -29.25 -7.70
N GLY A 300 15.70 -28.57 -8.22
CA GLY A 300 15.33 -27.21 -7.80
C GLY A 300 15.07 -27.03 -6.31
N GLN A 301 14.35 -27.97 -5.65
CA GLN A 301 13.98 -27.81 -4.24
C GLN A 301 15.18 -27.98 -3.29
N THR A 302 16.03 -28.99 -3.52
CA THR A 302 17.22 -29.25 -2.70
C THR A 302 18.30 -28.20 -2.96
N ALA A 303 18.48 -27.81 -4.22
CA ALA A 303 19.39 -26.72 -4.60
C ALA A 303 19.00 -25.39 -3.97
N ALA A 304 17.71 -25.03 -3.93
CA ALA A 304 17.24 -23.83 -3.24
C ALA A 304 17.53 -23.87 -1.74
N LYS A 305 17.28 -25.01 -1.07
CA LYS A 305 17.61 -25.20 0.36
C LYS A 305 19.11 -25.06 0.62
N LEU A 306 19.93 -25.66 -0.22
CA LEU A 306 21.39 -25.62 -0.13
C LEU A 306 21.93 -24.21 -0.36
N TRP A 307 21.41 -23.52 -1.39
CA TRP A 307 21.75 -22.13 -1.71
C TRP A 307 21.42 -21.18 -0.56
N ASN A 308 20.22 -21.31 0.04
CA ASN A 308 19.84 -20.49 1.19
C ASN A 308 20.78 -20.70 2.38
N LYS A 309 21.11 -21.95 2.71
CA LYS A 309 22.04 -22.26 3.81
C LYS A 309 23.46 -21.77 3.53
N LEU A 310 23.92 -21.84 2.28
CA LEU A 310 25.21 -21.25 1.85
C LEU A 310 25.24 -19.74 2.03
N ASN A 311 24.17 -19.04 1.65
CA ASN A 311 24.00 -17.61 1.86
C ASN A 311 24.07 -17.25 3.36
N PHE A 312 23.37 -17.99 4.21
CA PHE A 312 23.44 -17.79 5.67
C PHE A 312 24.85 -18.01 6.24
N LEU A 313 25.59 -18.99 5.72
CA LEU A 313 26.97 -19.24 6.13
C LEU A 313 27.92 -18.13 5.67
N ALA A 314 27.75 -17.61 4.44
CA ALA A 314 28.56 -16.54 3.87
C ALA A 314 28.31 -15.16 4.52
N ARG A 315 27.14 -14.98 5.15
CA ARG A 315 26.61 -13.68 5.61
C ARG A 315 27.59 -12.79 6.39
N PRO A 316 28.30 -13.27 7.42
CA PRO A 316 29.19 -12.40 8.21
C PRO A 316 30.28 -11.74 7.39
N LEU A 317 30.74 -12.37 6.30
CA LEU A 317 31.76 -11.82 5.41
C LEU A 317 31.14 -10.88 4.37
N ALA A 318 30.00 -11.26 3.77
CA ALA A 318 29.31 -10.41 2.81
C ALA A 318 28.85 -9.09 3.44
N ASP A 319 28.29 -9.11 4.65
CA ASP A 319 27.85 -7.90 5.35
C ASP A 319 29.02 -6.95 5.65
N CYS A 320 30.18 -7.49 6.06
CA CYS A 320 31.38 -6.67 6.26
C CYS A 320 31.78 -5.95 4.96
N ARG A 321 31.84 -6.68 3.85
CA ARG A 321 32.28 -6.16 2.56
C ARG A 321 31.27 -5.18 1.96
N LEU A 322 29.98 -5.47 2.11
CA LEU A 322 28.91 -4.58 1.70
C LEU A 322 28.93 -3.27 2.51
N LEU A 323 29.15 -3.34 3.84
CA LEU A 323 29.35 -2.13 4.65
C LEU A 323 30.57 -1.33 4.21
N ALA A 324 31.68 -1.97 3.89
CA ALA A 324 32.86 -1.28 3.39
C ALA A 324 32.60 -0.58 2.04
N LEU A 325 31.83 -1.22 1.16
CA LEU A 325 31.43 -0.63 -0.12
C LEU A 325 30.49 0.56 0.07
N ILE A 326 29.49 0.44 0.95
CA ILE A 326 28.57 1.52 1.31
C ILE A 326 29.33 2.70 1.92
N ALA A 327 30.21 2.44 2.89
CA ALA A 327 31.02 3.46 3.55
C ALA A 327 32.00 4.14 2.58
N THR A 328 32.53 3.40 1.61
CA THR A 328 33.37 3.99 0.55
C THR A 328 32.56 4.95 -0.31
N ARG A 329 31.34 4.57 -0.68
CA ARG A 329 30.45 5.39 -1.50
C ARG A 329 29.88 6.61 -0.77
N GLU A 330 29.55 6.47 0.51
CA GLU A 330 28.94 7.52 1.33
C GLU A 330 29.90 7.88 2.48
N PRO A 331 30.85 8.81 2.27
CA PRO A 331 31.88 9.13 3.26
C PRO A 331 31.33 9.57 4.63
N HIS A 332 30.12 10.13 4.66
CA HIS A 332 29.44 10.51 5.89
C HIS A 332 29.19 9.31 6.82
N LEU A 333 28.96 8.11 6.27
CA LEU A 333 28.75 6.88 7.04
C LEU A 333 30.04 6.29 7.63
N ARG A 334 31.22 6.81 7.24
CA ARG A 334 32.52 6.42 7.83
C ARG A 334 32.67 6.96 9.24
N GLN A 335 32.03 8.10 9.54
CA GLN A 335 31.96 8.70 10.87
C GLN A 335 30.75 8.14 11.63
N CYS A 336 30.66 6.80 11.69
CA CYS A 336 29.58 6.10 12.36
C CYS A 336 29.96 5.80 13.81
N LYS A 337 29.07 6.15 14.74
CA LYS A 337 29.14 5.81 16.15
C LYS A 337 27.98 4.90 16.53
N ILE A 338 28.28 3.76 17.12
CA ILE A 338 27.30 2.75 17.51
C ILE A 338 26.90 2.97 18.96
N VAL A 339 25.64 3.37 19.16
CA VAL A 339 25.07 3.66 20.47
C VAL A 339 24.22 2.47 20.90
N ARG A 340 24.62 1.79 21.98
CA ARG A 340 23.88 0.63 22.49
C ARG A 340 22.79 1.11 23.44
N ILE A 341 21.55 0.69 23.17
CA ILE A 341 20.43 0.95 24.05
C ILE A 341 20.45 -0.07 25.19
N ALA A 342 20.20 0.41 26.41
CA ALA A 342 20.05 -0.46 27.57
C ALA A 342 18.76 -1.27 27.44
N SER A 343 18.86 -2.57 27.68
CA SER A 343 17.68 -3.45 27.68
C SER A 343 16.69 -3.00 28.76
N GLN A 344 15.41 -3.03 28.43
CA GLN A 344 14.36 -2.78 29.43
C GLN A 344 14.19 -3.99 30.34
N PRO A 345 13.61 -3.80 31.54
CA PRO A 345 13.18 -4.92 32.38
C PRO A 345 12.30 -5.89 31.60
N LYS A 346 12.46 -7.18 31.87
CA LYS A 346 11.61 -8.22 31.27
C LYS A 346 10.17 -8.05 31.75
N THR A 347 9.22 -8.25 30.86
CA THR A 347 7.79 -8.28 31.20
C THR A 347 7.51 -9.52 32.04
N THR A 348 6.91 -9.32 33.22
CA THR A 348 6.46 -10.39 34.12
C THR A 348 5.02 -10.12 34.53
N LEU A 349 4.17 -11.16 34.52
CA LEU A 349 2.81 -11.03 35.01
C LEU A 349 2.76 -11.06 36.54
N ASP A 350 1.88 -10.23 37.10
CA ASP A 350 1.48 -10.35 38.51
C ASP A 350 0.94 -11.77 38.74
N PRO A 351 1.33 -12.47 39.84
CA PRO A 351 0.85 -13.80 40.16
C PRO A 351 -0.67 -13.99 40.06
N LYS A 352 -1.48 -12.94 40.29
CA LYS A 352 -2.94 -12.99 40.14
C LYS A 352 -3.42 -13.22 38.70
N TYR A 353 -2.58 -12.90 37.71
CA TYR A 353 -2.85 -13.07 36.27
C TYR A 353 -2.17 -14.32 35.69
N VAL A 354 -1.45 -15.10 36.51
CA VAL A 354 -0.96 -16.43 36.12
C VAL A 354 -2.08 -17.43 36.35
N ILE A 355 -2.88 -17.64 35.30
CA ILE A 355 -4.10 -18.45 35.34
C ILE A 355 -4.08 -19.56 34.29
N GLY A 356 -4.92 -20.57 34.45
CA GLY A 356 -5.08 -21.67 33.49
C GLY A 356 -5.60 -21.21 32.13
N ILE A 357 -5.28 -21.97 31.08
CA ILE A 357 -5.53 -21.57 29.69
C ILE A 357 -7.01 -21.32 29.38
N PHE A 358 -7.91 -22.10 29.98
CA PHE A 358 -9.36 -21.96 29.79
C PHE A 358 -9.95 -20.80 30.60
N THR A 359 -9.36 -20.48 31.75
CA THR A 359 -9.71 -19.26 32.51
C THR A 359 -9.29 -18.02 31.74
N ALA A 360 -8.07 -18.03 31.17
CA ALA A 360 -7.61 -16.97 30.28
C ALA A 360 -8.50 -16.83 29.03
N TRP A 361 -8.89 -17.94 28.42
CA TRP A 361 -9.82 -17.98 27.29
C TRP A 361 -11.15 -17.29 27.59
N GLU A 362 -11.74 -17.59 28.75
CA GLU A 362 -12.98 -16.97 29.20
C GLU A 362 -12.80 -15.47 29.44
N GLN A 363 -11.73 -15.07 30.15
CA GLN A 363 -11.44 -13.66 30.41
C GLN A 363 -11.17 -12.86 29.12
N LEU A 364 -10.59 -13.48 28.09
CA LEU A 364 -10.42 -12.86 26.77
C LEU A 364 -11.76 -12.62 26.02
N GLY A 365 -12.88 -13.12 26.53
CA GLY A 365 -14.19 -12.94 25.91
C GLY A 365 -14.36 -13.75 24.61
N LEU A 366 -13.72 -14.92 24.53
CA LEU A 366 -13.74 -15.80 23.36
C LEU A 366 -14.93 -16.78 23.35
N GLY A 367 -15.81 -16.72 24.36
CA GLY A 367 -16.94 -17.65 24.52
C GLY A 367 -16.50 -19.08 24.87
N SER A 368 -17.41 -20.04 24.79
CA SER A 368 -17.09 -21.45 25.10
C SER A 368 -16.22 -22.07 23.99
N PRO A 369 -15.06 -22.67 24.31
CA PRO A 369 -14.18 -23.24 23.30
C PRO A 369 -14.82 -24.49 22.65
N PRO A 370 -14.77 -24.64 21.31
CA PRO A 370 -15.22 -25.86 20.63
C PRO A 370 -14.43 -27.11 21.07
N LYS A 371 -15.05 -28.30 21.02
CA LYS A 371 -14.42 -29.56 21.45
C LYS A 371 -13.07 -29.85 20.78
N CYS A 372 -12.92 -29.51 19.49
CA CYS A 372 -11.66 -29.67 18.75
C CYS A 372 -10.56 -28.71 19.23
N VAL A 373 -10.92 -27.52 19.72
CA VAL A 373 -9.99 -26.54 20.30
C VAL A 373 -9.59 -26.98 21.70
N ILE A 374 -10.53 -27.48 22.50
CA ILE A 374 -10.24 -28.07 23.81
C ILE A 374 -9.18 -29.17 23.64
N GLN A 375 -9.39 -30.11 22.72
CA GLN A 375 -8.42 -31.18 22.44
C GLN A 375 -7.02 -30.67 22.05
N LYS A 376 -6.92 -29.58 21.28
CA LYS A 376 -5.64 -28.97 20.90
C LYS A 376 -4.95 -28.27 22.07
N LEU A 377 -5.71 -27.57 22.91
CA LEU A 377 -5.19 -26.74 24.00
C LEU A 377 -4.95 -27.53 25.29
N ASP A 378 -5.65 -28.66 25.51
CA ASP A 378 -5.55 -29.47 26.73
C ASP A 378 -4.12 -29.99 26.97
N HIS A 379 -3.42 -30.37 25.89
CA HIS A 379 -2.01 -30.77 25.94
C HIS A 379 -1.07 -29.65 26.44
N PHE A 380 -1.46 -28.38 26.30
CA PHE A 380 -0.67 -27.23 26.71
C PHE A 380 -1.11 -26.64 28.06
N ASN A 381 -2.18 -27.15 28.68
CA ASN A 381 -2.73 -26.55 29.89
C ASN A 381 -1.69 -26.45 31.02
N GLY A 382 -0.94 -27.52 31.28
CA GLY A 382 0.15 -27.52 32.27
C GLY A 382 1.40 -26.71 31.88
N LYS A 383 1.59 -26.43 30.58
CA LYS A 383 2.71 -25.60 30.07
C LYS A 383 2.35 -24.12 30.05
N PHE A 384 1.06 -23.77 29.92
CA PHE A 384 0.58 -22.39 29.77
C PHE A 384 0.81 -21.54 31.02
N GLU A 385 0.43 -22.04 32.20
CA GLU A 385 0.64 -21.33 33.46
C GLU A 385 2.13 -21.08 33.71
N LYS A 386 2.95 -22.11 33.47
CA LYS A 386 4.41 -22.01 33.59
C LYS A 386 4.98 -20.96 32.63
N ALA A 387 4.53 -20.94 31.38
CA ALA A 387 4.95 -19.94 30.40
C ALA A 387 4.50 -18.52 30.79
N CYS A 388 3.27 -18.35 31.26
CA CYS A 388 2.77 -17.04 31.72
C CYS A 388 3.52 -16.52 32.96
N ALA A 389 4.12 -17.41 33.76
CA ALA A 389 4.94 -17.06 34.91
C ALA A 389 6.40 -16.72 34.54
N GLU A 390 6.83 -16.96 33.29
CA GLU A 390 8.18 -16.62 32.83
C GLU A 390 8.34 -15.11 32.57
N ALA A 391 9.59 -14.65 32.63
CA ALA A 391 9.95 -13.28 32.31
C ALA A 391 10.44 -13.18 30.86
N TYR A 392 9.78 -12.36 30.04
CA TYR A 392 10.10 -12.21 28.61
C TYR A 392 10.74 -10.86 28.30
N SER A 393 11.84 -10.88 27.55
CA SER A 393 12.47 -9.66 27.05
C SER A 393 11.61 -8.99 25.97
N LEU A 394 11.62 -7.65 25.93
CA LEU A 394 11.14 -6.91 24.78
C LEU A 394 11.99 -7.27 23.55
N HIS A 395 11.33 -7.41 22.40
CA HIS A 395 12.05 -7.53 21.14
C HIS A 395 12.77 -6.22 20.81
N ALA A 396 13.87 -6.31 20.05
CA ALA A 396 14.77 -5.22 19.76
C ALA A 396 14.06 -4.06 19.06
N GLU A 397 13.09 -4.35 18.18
CA GLU A 397 12.24 -3.34 17.56
C GLU A 397 11.45 -2.55 18.62
N MET A 398 10.86 -3.24 19.60
CA MET A 398 10.08 -2.59 20.66
C MET A 398 10.95 -1.79 21.62
N GLN A 399 12.18 -2.22 21.85
CA GLN A 399 13.15 -1.45 22.63
C GLN A 399 13.51 -0.13 21.93
N LEU A 400 13.65 -0.11 20.60
CA LEU A 400 13.84 1.13 19.83
C LEU A 400 12.61 2.02 19.90
N VAL A 401 11.41 1.46 19.73
CA VAL A 401 10.15 2.21 19.86
C VAL A 401 10.08 2.92 21.21
N LEU A 402 10.28 2.21 22.32
CA LEU A 402 10.27 2.81 23.65
C LEU A 402 11.39 3.85 23.84
N HIS A 403 12.58 3.60 23.28
CA HIS A 403 13.68 4.54 23.37
C HIS A 403 13.33 5.93 22.81
N TYR A 404 12.61 5.99 21.69
CA TYR A 404 12.21 7.24 21.05
C TYR A 404 10.92 7.82 21.62
N GLU A 405 9.89 7.00 21.86
CA GLU A 405 8.60 7.47 22.38
C GLU A 405 8.72 8.02 23.81
N GLU A 406 9.62 7.46 24.62
CA GLU A 406 9.93 7.99 25.97
C GLU A 406 10.93 9.16 25.95
N ARG A 407 11.27 9.67 24.76
CA ARG A 407 12.19 10.80 24.53
C ARG A 407 13.56 10.59 25.18
N ARG A 408 14.05 9.34 25.26
CA ARG A 408 15.40 9.03 25.74
C ARG A 408 16.47 9.44 24.71
N ALA A 409 16.07 9.59 23.44
CA ALA A 409 16.85 10.20 22.37
C ALA A 409 15.93 10.94 21.38
N PRO A 410 16.46 11.84 20.53
CA PRO A 410 15.74 12.40 19.38
C PRO A 410 15.25 11.29 18.44
N PRO A 411 14.16 11.50 17.68
CA PRO A 411 13.67 10.51 16.72
C PRO A 411 14.72 10.21 15.64
N PRO A 412 14.69 9.01 15.04
CA PRO A 412 15.58 8.65 13.94
C PRO A 412 15.36 9.57 12.74
N THR A 413 16.40 9.78 11.92
CA THR A 413 16.31 10.60 10.70
C THR A 413 15.73 9.84 9.51
N LEU A 414 15.51 8.53 9.67
CA LEU A 414 14.90 7.65 8.69
C LEU A 414 13.78 6.84 9.37
N ASP A 415 12.61 6.80 8.76
CA ASP A 415 11.45 6.01 9.21
C ASP A 415 11.63 4.51 8.89
N TYR A 416 12.78 3.97 9.28
CA TYR A 416 13.19 2.58 9.04
C TYR A 416 14.00 2.03 10.20
N PHE A 417 13.66 0.81 10.64
CA PHE A 417 14.51 0.01 11.50
C PHE A 417 15.17 -1.11 10.71
N GLY A 418 16.51 -1.14 10.74
CA GLY A 418 17.27 -2.25 10.19
C GLY A 418 17.28 -3.41 11.18
N CYS A 419 16.93 -4.61 10.73
CA CYS A 419 16.69 -5.76 11.61
C CYS A 419 17.55 -6.96 11.20
N SER A 420 18.11 -7.70 12.16
CA SER A 420 18.89 -8.92 11.84
C SER A 420 18.03 -10.09 11.35
N LYS A 421 16.72 -10.02 11.57
CA LYS A 421 15.70 -10.94 11.07
C LYS A 421 14.47 -10.15 10.62
N LYS A 422 13.61 -10.76 9.82
CA LYS A 422 12.29 -10.20 9.53
C LYS A 422 11.50 -9.97 10.84
N THR A 423 10.68 -8.91 10.86
CA THR A 423 9.87 -8.52 12.02
C THR A 423 8.73 -9.53 12.26
N CYS A 424 8.46 -9.82 13.53
CA CYS A 424 7.41 -10.76 13.94
C CYS A 424 6.01 -10.14 13.97
N LEU A 425 4.97 -10.99 14.04
CA LEU A 425 3.57 -10.56 14.05
C LEU A 425 3.24 -9.54 15.16
N LEU A 426 3.86 -9.71 16.33
CA LEU A 426 3.60 -8.85 17.48
C LEU A 426 4.24 -7.48 17.28
N CYS A 427 5.52 -7.46 16.88
CA CYS A 427 6.24 -6.22 16.57
C CYS A 427 5.62 -5.47 15.38
N GLU A 428 5.26 -6.15 14.29
CA GLU A 428 4.67 -5.48 13.11
C GLU A 428 3.33 -4.82 13.45
N THR A 429 2.50 -5.48 14.27
CA THR A 429 1.18 -4.94 14.65
C THR A 429 1.34 -3.66 15.49
N VAL A 430 2.37 -3.59 16.33
CA VAL A 430 2.69 -2.38 17.10
C VAL A 430 3.26 -1.29 16.19
N LEU A 431 4.22 -1.61 15.31
CA LEU A 431 4.82 -0.64 14.38
C LEU A 431 3.78 -0.03 13.43
N ASP A 432 2.87 -0.84 12.86
CA ASP A 432 1.79 -0.39 11.99
C ASP A 432 0.78 0.53 12.72
N ALA A 433 0.74 0.47 14.05
CA ALA A 433 -0.16 1.26 14.89
C ALA A 433 0.44 2.60 15.35
N LEU A 434 1.74 2.83 15.18
CA LEU A 434 2.40 4.07 15.56
C LEU A 434 1.99 5.24 14.64
N PRO A 435 2.01 6.50 15.12
CA PRO A 435 1.65 7.67 14.31
C PRO A 435 2.55 7.89 13.08
N ASN A 436 3.86 7.62 13.25
CA ASN A 436 4.83 7.62 12.16
C ASN A 436 5.11 6.15 11.81
N GLN A 437 4.75 5.75 10.59
CA GLN A 437 4.92 4.36 10.15
C GLN A 437 6.40 4.05 9.94
N VAL A 438 7.00 3.32 10.88
CA VAL A 438 8.37 2.84 10.77
C VAL A 438 8.37 1.54 9.98
N SER A 439 9.09 1.55 8.86
CA SER A 439 9.28 0.37 8.01
C SER A 439 10.44 -0.51 8.48
N THR A 440 10.46 -1.78 8.07
CA THR A 440 11.56 -2.71 8.33
C THR A 440 11.86 -3.52 7.07
N ARG A 441 12.97 -4.27 7.06
CA ARG A 441 13.40 -5.09 5.89
C ARG A 441 12.39 -6.15 5.43
N GLY A 442 11.36 -6.39 6.24
CA GLY A 442 10.28 -7.29 5.90
C GLY A 442 9.71 -7.99 7.12
N ARG A 443 8.63 -8.71 6.89
CA ARG A 443 7.84 -9.39 7.92
C ARG A 443 7.59 -10.85 7.57
N HIS A 444 7.54 -11.71 8.58
CA HIS A 444 7.23 -13.14 8.41
C HIS A 444 5.87 -13.54 9.01
N GLY A 445 5.20 -12.66 9.75
CA GLY A 445 3.84 -12.90 10.27
C GLY A 445 3.73 -14.09 11.22
N VAL A 446 4.82 -14.50 11.88
CA VAL A 446 4.78 -15.57 12.90
C VAL A 446 4.63 -14.93 14.28
N CYS A 447 3.71 -15.47 15.08
CA CYS A 447 3.56 -15.13 16.48
C CYS A 447 4.62 -15.89 17.29
N TYR A 448 5.48 -15.20 18.04
CA TYR A 448 6.43 -15.84 18.95
C TYR A 448 5.91 -15.81 20.38
N ARG A 449 6.11 -16.92 21.12
CA ARG A 449 5.77 -17.00 22.54
C ARG A 449 6.70 -16.18 23.44
N ALA A 450 7.97 -16.02 23.03
CA ALA A 450 8.99 -15.32 23.80
C ALA A 450 8.97 -13.84 23.42
N TRP A 451 7.98 -13.09 23.90
CA TRP A 451 7.79 -11.68 23.58
C TRP A 451 7.29 -10.91 24.81
N GLY A 452 8.06 -9.91 25.25
CA GLY A 452 7.62 -8.97 26.27
C GLY A 452 6.72 -7.88 25.68
N VAL A 453 5.71 -7.46 26.46
CA VAL A 453 4.79 -6.38 26.08
C VAL A 453 5.44 -5.02 26.44
N PRO A 454 5.47 -4.03 25.51
CA PRO A 454 5.93 -2.68 25.83
C PRO A 454 5.08 -2.05 26.93
N ASP A 455 5.70 -1.81 28.08
CA ASP A 455 5.11 -1.12 29.22
C ASP A 455 5.58 0.34 29.20
N SER A 456 4.67 1.26 28.89
CA SER A 456 4.94 2.69 28.87
C SER A 456 3.67 3.49 29.05
N THR A 457 3.74 4.61 29.77
CA THR A 457 2.60 5.51 29.99
C THR A 457 2.32 6.44 28.81
N ALA A 458 3.11 6.38 27.74
CA ALA A 458 2.89 7.16 26.53
C ALA A 458 1.59 6.74 25.81
N ASP A 459 0.74 7.72 25.49
CA ASP A 459 -0.57 7.49 24.84
C ASP A 459 -0.47 6.72 23.52
N THR A 460 0.60 6.98 22.75
CA THR A 460 0.92 6.30 21.49
C THR A 460 1.17 4.81 21.69
N ILE A 461 1.95 4.44 22.72
CA ILE A 461 2.24 3.06 23.08
C ILE A 461 0.99 2.37 23.60
N GLN A 462 0.22 3.01 24.49
CA GLN A 462 -1.02 2.45 25.03
C GLN A 462 -2.02 2.13 23.92
N LEU A 463 -2.18 3.03 22.93
CA LEU A 463 -3.04 2.80 21.78
C LEU A 463 -2.53 1.66 20.90
N ALA A 464 -1.23 1.57 20.67
CA ALA A 464 -0.63 0.49 19.88
C ALA A 464 -0.79 -0.89 20.55
N VAL A 465 -0.60 -0.95 21.88
CA VAL A 465 -0.81 -2.13 22.71
C VAL A 465 -2.29 -2.55 22.71
N GLN A 466 -3.23 -1.59 22.77
CA GLN A 466 -4.67 -1.87 22.66
C GLN A 466 -5.06 -2.43 21.28
N ARG A 467 -4.46 -1.90 20.20
CA ARG A 467 -4.65 -2.43 18.84
C ARG A 467 -4.08 -3.84 18.70
N LEU A 468 -2.92 -4.12 19.32
CA LEU A 468 -2.32 -5.45 19.36
C LEU A 468 -3.26 -6.46 20.04
N GLU A 469 -3.82 -6.12 21.22
CA GLU A 469 -4.79 -6.97 21.91
C GLU A 469 -5.98 -7.31 21.00
N SER A 470 -6.56 -6.29 20.37
CA SER A 470 -7.71 -6.44 19.47
C SER A 470 -7.38 -7.31 18.25
N SER A 471 -6.20 -7.13 17.67
CA SER A 471 -5.68 -7.92 16.54
C SER A 471 -5.52 -9.40 16.91
N LEU A 472 -4.91 -9.70 18.07
CA LEU A 472 -4.71 -11.06 18.55
C LEU A 472 -6.04 -11.78 18.81
N ILE A 473 -6.97 -11.11 19.50
CA ILE A 473 -8.31 -11.66 19.77
C ILE A 473 -9.06 -11.89 18.45
N GLY A 474 -8.99 -10.94 17.51
CA GLY A 474 -9.59 -11.06 16.19
C GLY A 474 -9.06 -12.26 15.39
N ARG A 475 -7.74 -12.50 15.43
CA ARG A 475 -7.10 -13.66 14.78
C ARG A 475 -7.50 -14.99 15.41
N ILE A 476 -7.61 -15.06 16.75
CA ILE A 476 -8.11 -16.26 17.44
C ILE A 476 -9.57 -16.52 17.05
N LYS A 477 -10.41 -15.49 17.00
CA LYS A 477 -11.82 -15.61 16.54
C LYS A 477 -11.92 -16.07 15.09
N GLY A 478 -11.12 -15.50 14.19
CA GLY A 478 -11.05 -15.94 12.79
C GLY A 478 -10.67 -17.43 12.68
N PHE A 479 -9.71 -17.89 13.47
CA PHE A 479 -9.35 -19.31 13.53
C PHE A 479 -10.52 -20.20 14.02
N LEU A 480 -11.33 -19.71 14.97
CA LEU A 480 -12.53 -20.42 15.43
C LEU A 480 -13.61 -20.48 14.34
N ASP A 481 -13.83 -19.39 13.62
CA ASP A 481 -14.80 -19.32 12.53
C ASP A 481 -14.44 -20.31 11.41
N ASP A 482 -13.16 -20.42 11.08
CA ASP A 482 -12.63 -21.37 10.08
C ASP A 482 -12.81 -22.84 10.52
N LEU A 483 -12.85 -23.12 11.82
CA LEU A 483 -13.09 -24.46 12.37
C LEU A 483 -14.57 -24.87 12.40
N VAL A 484 -15.48 -23.92 12.65
CA VAL A 484 -16.93 -24.18 12.81
C VAL A 484 -17.63 -24.19 11.45
N ARG A 485 -17.19 -23.35 10.52
CA ARG A 485 -17.63 -23.38 9.12
C ARG A 485 -16.37 -23.54 8.29
N PRO A 486 -16.08 -24.74 7.74
CA PRO A 486 -15.03 -24.87 6.74
C PRO A 486 -15.48 -24.07 5.52
N ARG A 487 -15.18 -22.77 5.51
CA ARG A 487 -15.29 -21.93 4.33
C ARG A 487 -14.39 -22.57 3.28
N GLN A 488 -14.91 -22.76 2.06
CA GLN A 488 -14.02 -22.80 0.90
C GLN A 488 -13.19 -21.52 0.98
N LYS A 489 -11.89 -21.72 1.26
CA LYS A 489 -10.95 -20.72 1.79
C LYS A 489 -10.94 -19.46 0.93
N GLY A 490 -11.74 -18.48 1.29
CA GLY A 490 -11.59 -17.10 0.88
C GLY A 490 -10.84 -16.37 1.98
N GLN A 491 -9.70 -15.76 1.66
CA GLN A 491 -8.95 -14.98 2.64
C GLN A 491 -8.35 -13.71 2.05
N ALA A 492 -8.80 -12.61 2.65
CA ALA A 492 -8.11 -11.42 3.11
C ALA A 492 -7.10 -10.68 2.21
N VAL A 493 -7.23 -9.36 2.30
CA VAL A 493 -6.44 -8.27 1.69
C VAL A 493 -4.93 -8.49 1.93
N ASN A 494 -4.17 -8.60 0.83
CA ASN A 494 -2.71 -8.63 0.85
C ASN A 494 -2.16 -7.20 0.81
N THR A 495 -1.45 -6.82 1.87
CA THR A 495 -0.51 -5.69 1.86
C THR A 495 0.73 -6.09 1.07
N VAL A 496 1.15 -5.21 0.16
CA VAL A 496 2.29 -5.36 -0.76
C VAL A 496 3.56 -5.77 0.00
N GLN A 497 4.14 -6.93 -0.35
CA GLN A 497 5.53 -7.25 -0.08
C GLN A 497 6.34 -7.00 -1.36
N SER A 498 7.39 -6.18 -1.24
CA SER A 498 8.43 -5.98 -2.25
C SER A 498 9.17 -7.29 -2.49
N GLY A 499 8.71 -8.08 -3.47
CA GLY A 499 9.30 -9.37 -3.87
C GLY A 499 9.81 -9.39 -5.32
N LEU A 500 9.91 -8.26 -5.99
CA LEU A 500 10.14 -8.20 -7.45
C LEU A 500 11.61 -8.22 -7.88
N LEU A 501 12.56 -8.49 -6.96
CA LEU A 501 13.99 -8.46 -7.29
C LEU A 501 14.75 -9.78 -7.08
N SER A 502 14.14 -10.83 -6.55
CA SER A 502 14.91 -12.04 -6.17
C SER A 502 15.14 -13.09 -7.27
N ASP A 503 14.61 -12.92 -8.49
CA ASP A 503 14.75 -13.93 -9.56
C ASP A 503 15.33 -13.44 -10.89
N LEU A 504 16.01 -12.30 -10.92
CA LEU A 504 16.74 -11.87 -12.11
C LEU A 504 18.16 -12.47 -12.15
N SER A 505 18.41 -13.31 -13.15
CA SER A 505 19.74 -13.81 -13.51
C SER A 505 20.77 -12.67 -13.62
N ARG A 506 22.00 -12.94 -13.16
CA ARG A 506 23.13 -11.98 -13.16
C ARG A 506 23.50 -11.47 -14.57
N SER A 507 23.14 -12.21 -15.62
CA SER A 507 23.34 -11.79 -17.02
C SER A 507 22.43 -10.64 -17.44
N THR A 508 21.19 -10.61 -16.92
CA THR A 508 20.16 -9.64 -17.31
C THR A 508 20.44 -8.25 -16.71
N LEU A 509 21.08 -8.19 -15.54
CA LEU A 509 21.47 -6.95 -14.88
C LEU A 509 22.63 -6.23 -15.58
N GLU A 510 23.63 -6.97 -16.05
CA GLU A 510 24.76 -6.40 -16.79
C GLU A 510 24.30 -5.89 -18.18
N GLU A 511 23.35 -6.59 -18.82
CA GLU A 511 22.70 -6.11 -20.05
C GLU A 511 21.84 -4.85 -19.84
N LEU A 512 21.09 -4.78 -18.73
CA LEU A 512 20.30 -3.59 -18.39
C LEU A 512 21.19 -2.38 -18.05
N GLN A 513 22.30 -2.58 -17.33
CA GLN A 513 23.26 -1.50 -17.05
C GLN A 513 24.02 -1.04 -18.29
N LYS A 514 24.35 -1.97 -19.20
CA LYS A 514 24.95 -1.64 -20.49
C LYS A 514 23.97 -0.85 -21.36
N ARG A 515 22.71 -1.29 -21.45
CA ARG A 515 21.63 -0.58 -22.16
C ARG A 515 21.32 0.80 -21.55
N GLU A 516 21.41 0.96 -20.24
CA GLU A 516 21.22 2.27 -19.58
C GLU A 516 22.37 3.24 -19.90
N LYS A 517 23.62 2.75 -19.88
CA LYS A 517 24.79 3.54 -20.33
C LYS A 517 24.71 3.88 -21.81
N ASP A 518 24.22 2.96 -22.64
CA ASP A 518 24.04 3.18 -24.08
C ASP A 518 22.90 4.18 -24.35
N LEU A 519 21.80 4.14 -23.60
CA LEU A 519 20.72 5.13 -23.66
C LEU A 519 21.16 6.52 -23.20
N GLN A 520 22.00 6.61 -22.16
CA GLN A 520 22.59 7.88 -21.71
C GLN A 520 23.61 8.42 -22.73
N SER A 521 24.44 7.55 -23.30
CA SER A 521 25.36 7.88 -24.39
C SER A 521 24.61 8.33 -25.65
N PHE A 522 23.46 7.72 -25.95
CA PHE A 522 22.61 8.09 -27.07
C PHE A 522 21.93 9.44 -26.85
N LYS A 523 21.39 9.72 -25.65
CA LYS A 523 20.88 11.05 -25.29
C LYS A 523 21.97 12.11 -25.35
N TYR A 524 23.16 11.82 -24.84
CA TYR A 524 24.30 12.74 -24.90
C TYR A 524 24.75 13.02 -26.35
N LYS A 525 24.78 11.99 -27.20
CA LYS A 525 25.07 12.14 -28.64
C LYS A 525 23.96 12.88 -29.39
N GLN A 526 22.70 12.68 -29.02
CA GLN A 526 21.55 13.37 -29.60
C GLN A 526 21.52 14.86 -29.20
N ASP A 527 21.86 15.16 -27.95
CA ASP A 527 22.01 16.52 -27.44
C ASP A 527 23.25 17.22 -28.02
N ALA A 528 24.36 16.48 -28.19
CA ALA A 528 25.55 16.98 -28.88
C ALA A 528 25.28 17.25 -30.36
N HIS A 529 24.60 16.35 -31.07
CA HIS A 529 24.21 16.53 -32.47
C HIS A 529 23.22 17.68 -32.66
N ARG A 530 22.27 17.83 -31.72
CA ARG A 530 21.35 18.97 -31.67
C ARG A 530 22.08 20.30 -31.41
N ASN A 531 23.09 20.31 -30.53
CA ASN A 531 23.92 21.49 -30.29
C ASN A 531 24.81 21.82 -31.50
N GLU A 532 25.33 20.80 -32.20
CA GLU A 532 26.16 20.96 -33.40
C GLU A 532 25.33 21.49 -34.59
N LEU A 533 24.07 21.04 -34.73
CA LEU A 533 23.07 21.61 -35.66
C LEU A 533 22.77 23.08 -35.33
N MET A 534 22.64 23.44 -34.05
CA MET A 534 22.42 24.84 -33.62
C MET A 534 23.62 25.77 -33.86
N ILE A 535 24.85 25.24 -33.78
CA ILE A 535 26.07 25.99 -34.11
C ILE A 535 26.19 26.21 -35.62
N ARG A 536 25.82 25.19 -36.43
CA ARG A 536 25.86 25.27 -37.90
C ARG A 536 24.82 26.22 -38.50
N GLU A 537 23.72 26.46 -37.78
CA GLU A 537 22.64 27.38 -38.18
C GLU A 537 22.79 28.81 -37.64
N GLY A 538 23.86 29.11 -36.89
CA GLY A 538 24.23 30.48 -36.50
C GLY A 538 23.28 31.17 -35.51
N ILE A 539 22.51 30.41 -34.72
CA ILE A 539 21.55 30.96 -33.75
C ILE A 539 22.21 31.04 -32.37
N ALA A 540 22.69 32.23 -31.98
CA ALA A 540 23.26 32.47 -30.65
C ALA A 540 22.18 32.34 -29.54
N PRO A 541 22.52 31.85 -28.33
CA PRO A 541 21.56 31.68 -27.26
C PRO A 541 21.14 33.06 -26.71
N ARG A 542 19.90 33.48 -26.98
CA ARG A 542 19.29 34.62 -26.28
C ARG A 542 18.68 34.15 -24.96
N THR A 543 19.21 34.68 -23.87
CA THR A 543 18.62 34.70 -22.53
C THR A 543 17.35 35.55 -22.52
N THR A 544 16.23 34.95 -22.92
CA THR A 544 14.90 35.42 -22.51
C THR A 544 14.05 34.21 -22.16
N PRO A 545 13.38 34.18 -20.99
CA PRO A 545 12.48 33.09 -20.65
C PRO A 545 11.40 33.00 -21.74
N ARG A 546 11.23 31.82 -22.34
CA ARG A 546 10.06 31.57 -23.17
C ARG A 546 8.81 31.77 -22.30
N PRO A 547 7.78 32.52 -22.75
CA PRO A 547 6.50 32.54 -22.07
C PRO A 547 5.97 31.10 -22.02
N ARG A 548 5.57 30.66 -20.82
CA ARG A 548 4.77 29.45 -20.68
C ARG A 548 3.49 29.62 -21.53
N PRO A 549 2.93 28.54 -22.10
CA PRO A 549 1.62 28.62 -22.74
C PRO A 549 0.64 29.26 -21.75
N VAL A 550 -0.07 30.30 -22.19
CA VAL A 550 -1.07 30.99 -21.38
C VAL A 550 -2.13 29.95 -21.00
N ASP A 551 -2.37 29.75 -19.70
CA ASP A 551 -3.48 28.94 -19.24
C ASP A 551 -4.78 29.58 -19.78
N ASN A 552 -5.43 28.94 -20.76
CA ASN A 552 -6.71 29.42 -21.27
C ASN A 552 -7.79 29.21 -20.18
N PHE A 553 -8.10 30.25 -19.41
CA PHE A 553 -9.25 30.28 -18.51
C PHE A 553 -10.53 30.53 -19.32
N GLU A 554 -11.56 29.72 -19.09
CA GLU A 554 -12.80 29.84 -19.84
C GLU A 554 -13.63 31.03 -19.31
N PRO A 555 -14.25 31.84 -20.20
CA PRO A 555 -15.03 33.01 -19.81
C PRO A 555 -16.13 32.70 -18.77
N GLU A 556 -16.37 33.61 -17.83
CA GLU A 556 -17.40 33.42 -16.78
C GLU A 556 -18.84 33.39 -17.35
N ASP A 557 -19.06 33.93 -18.55
CA ASP A 557 -20.35 34.00 -19.24
C ASP A 557 -20.66 32.76 -20.12
N CYS A 558 -19.80 31.73 -20.08
CA CYS A 558 -20.04 30.48 -20.77
C CYS A 558 -21.02 29.57 -20.02
N CYS A 559 -21.69 28.66 -20.75
CA CYS A 559 -22.57 27.67 -20.15
C CYS A 559 -21.83 26.80 -19.12
N VAL A 560 -22.31 26.73 -17.89
CA VAL A 560 -21.68 25.95 -16.80
C VAL A 560 -21.57 24.45 -17.10
N MET A 561 -22.41 23.95 -18.01
CA MET A 561 -22.51 22.51 -18.33
C MET A 561 -21.71 22.08 -19.56
N CYS A 562 -21.50 22.97 -20.53
CA CYS A 562 -20.92 22.60 -21.84
C CYS A 562 -20.04 23.68 -22.49
N HIS A 563 -19.76 24.78 -21.78
CA HIS A 563 -18.85 25.87 -22.17
C HIS A 563 -19.27 26.65 -23.42
N THR A 564 -20.45 26.38 -23.99
CA THR A 564 -20.98 27.14 -25.11
C THR A 564 -21.21 28.59 -24.71
N ILE A 565 -20.72 29.51 -25.54
CA ILE A 565 -20.89 30.96 -25.42
C ILE A 565 -21.78 31.43 -26.59
N PRO A 566 -22.71 32.36 -26.37
CA PRO A 566 -23.08 32.96 -25.09
C PRO A 566 -24.05 32.10 -24.29
N GLY A 567 -23.87 32.01 -22.97
CA GLY A 567 -24.88 31.46 -22.08
C GLY A 567 -25.95 32.50 -21.71
N ARG A 568 -27.11 32.04 -21.23
CA ARG A 568 -28.16 32.89 -20.66
C ARG A 568 -28.23 32.67 -19.15
N LEU A 569 -28.33 33.75 -18.39
CA LEU A 569 -28.45 33.69 -16.94
C LEU A 569 -29.72 32.96 -16.51
N CYS A 570 -29.62 32.21 -15.41
CA CYS A 570 -30.77 31.69 -14.70
C CYS A 570 -31.72 32.85 -14.34
N LYS A 571 -32.99 32.74 -14.76
CA LYS A 571 -34.00 33.81 -14.59
C LYS A 571 -34.26 34.18 -13.13
N ARG A 572 -34.01 33.26 -12.19
CA ARG A 572 -34.28 33.44 -10.76
C ARG A 572 -33.09 34.01 -10.01
N CYS A 573 -31.99 33.27 -9.96
CA CYS A 573 -30.83 33.63 -9.14
C CYS A 573 -29.82 34.53 -9.86
N ARG A 574 -29.86 34.60 -11.20
CA ARG A 574 -28.92 35.35 -12.05
C ARG A 574 -27.43 35.08 -11.76
N SER A 575 -27.09 33.88 -11.27
CA SER A 575 -25.72 33.53 -10.85
C SER A 575 -25.02 32.49 -11.73
N THR A 576 -25.71 31.88 -12.69
CA THR A 576 -25.16 30.81 -13.54
C THR A 576 -25.70 30.94 -14.95
N TYR A 577 -24.86 30.65 -15.94
CA TYR A 577 -25.17 30.73 -17.37
C TYR A 577 -25.46 29.34 -17.96
N TYR A 578 -26.46 29.27 -18.85
CA TYR A 578 -26.80 28.07 -19.61
C TYR A 578 -27.05 28.40 -21.08
N CYS A 579 -26.54 27.61 -22.02
CA CYS A 579 -26.83 27.82 -23.45
C CYS A 579 -28.22 27.32 -23.86
N SER A 580 -28.79 26.35 -23.13
CA SER A 580 -30.07 25.72 -23.44
C SER A 580 -30.88 25.38 -22.18
N ARG A 581 -32.19 25.11 -22.36
CA ARG A 581 -33.05 24.61 -21.28
C ARG A 581 -32.62 23.24 -20.78
N ASP A 582 -31.99 22.43 -21.63
CA ASP A 582 -31.55 21.09 -21.26
C ASP A 582 -30.31 21.14 -20.37
N CYS A 583 -29.35 22.03 -20.68
CA CYS A 583 -28.24 22.33 -19.77
C CYS A 583 -28.75 22.83 -18.41
N GLN A 584 -29.77 23.70 -18.41
CA GLN A 584 -30.37 24.17 -17.17
C GLN A 584 -31.08 23.05 -16.40
N ARG A 585 -31.82 22.16 -17.08
CA ARG A 585 -32.50 21.00 -16.46
C ARG A 585 -31.51 20.02 -15.85
N SER A 586 -30.38 19.78 -16.52
CA SER A 586 -29.33 18.90 -16.05
C SER A 586 -28.68 19.40 -14.76
N ASP A 587 -28.47 20.72 -14.62
CA ASP A 587 -27.96 21.31 -13.37
C ASP A 587 -29.04 21.53 -12.30
N TYR A 588 -30.33 21.51 -12.66
CA TYR A 588 -31.41 21.96 -11.78
C TYR A 588 -31.46 21.23 -10.44
N ALA A 589 -31.11 19.94 -10.40
CA ALA A 589 -31.20 19.14 -9.19
C ALA A 589 -30.24 19.60 -8.08
N SER A 590 -29.00 19.98 -8.40
CA SER A 590 -28.08 20.66 -7.49
C SER A 590 -28.46 22.13 -7.31
N HIS A 591 -28.72 22.81 -8.42
CA HIS A 591 -28.93 24.25 -8.44
C HIS A 591 -30.13 24.69 -7.58
N LYS A 592 -31.22 23.92 -7.58
CA LYS A 592 -32.46 24.24 -6.85
C LYS A 592 -32.27 24.41 -5.34
N HIS A 593 -31.26 23.77 -4.75
CA HIS A 593 -31.00 23.86 -3.31
C HIS A 593 -30.70 25.31 -2.89
N LEU A 594 -29.93 26.05 -3.69
CA LEU A 594 -29.50 27.42 -3.35
C LEU A 594 -30.09 28.49 -4.28
N CYS A 595 -30.66 28.12 -5.43
CA CYS A 595 -31.23 29.07 -6.40
C CYS A 595 -32.25 30.04 -5.78
N ARG A 596 -33.14 29.51 -4.92
CA ARG A 596 -34.11 30.35 -4.19
C ARG A 596 -33.42 31.22 -3.15
N GLN A 597 -32.53 30.63 -2.36
CA GLN A 597 -31.83 31.33 -1.28
C GLN A 597 -31.05 32.53 -1.83
N LEU A 598 -30.36 32.37 -2.95
CA LEU A 598 -29.60 33.47 -3.56
C LEU A 598 -30.52 34.59 -4.08
N SER A 599 -31.69 34.25 -4.62
CA SER A 599 -32.65 35.25 -5.08
C SER A 599 -33.32 36.05 -3.95
N THR A 600 -33.27 35.53 -2.71
CA THR A 600 -33.88 36.14 -1.53
C THR A 600 -32.86 36.37 -0.42
N GLU A 601 -31.57 36.47 -0.78
CA GLU A 601 -30.47 36.62 0.17
C GLU A 601 -30.57 37.99 0.88
N PRO A 602 -30.37 38.06 2.21
CA PRO A 602 -30.33 39.33 2.91
C PRO A 602 -29.14 40.17 2.43
N SER A 603 -29.25 41.50 2.58
CA SER A 603 -28.16 42.42 2.26
C SER A 603 -26.88 42.05 3.00
N ARG A 604 -25.74 42.15 2.30
CA ARG A 604 -24.41 41.90 2.86
C ARG A 604 -24.21 42.71 4.17
N PRO A 605 -23.86 42.06 5.30
CA PRO A 605 -23.73 42.75 6.59
C PRO A 605 -22.62 43.81 6.64
N SER A 606 -21.46 43.54 6.02
CA SER A 606 -20.35 44.50 5.88
C SER A 606 -19.50 44.17 4.66
N PRO A 607 -18.63 45.09 4.17
CA PRO A 607 -17.72 44.82 3.05
C PRO A 607 -16.76 43.64 3.28
N GLU A 608 -16.44 43.36 4.55
CA GLU A 608 -15.57 42.24 4.96
C GLU A 608 -16.30 40.89 4.95
N HIS A 609 -17.62 40.87 4.83
CA HIS A 609 -18.35 39.62 4.69
C HIS A 609 -18.34 39.15 3.24
N LYS A 610 -17.93 37.90 3.03
CA LYS A 610 -17.99 37.24 1.72
C LYS A 610 -19.04 36.14 1.75
N ARG A 611 -19.76 35.99 0.64
CA ARG A 611 -20.77 34.93 0.52
C ARG A 611 -20.06 33.57 0.44
N ALA A 612 -20.50 32.64 1.28
CA ALA A 612 -20.02 31.26 1.31
C ALA A 612 -21.19 30.27 1.26
N ILE A 613 -20.89 29.02 0.91
CA ILE A 613 -21.87 27.92 1.00
C ILE A 613 -21.52 27.07 2.21
N PHE A 614 -22.48 26.92 3.12
CA PHE A 614 -22.37 26.07 4.30
C PHE A 614 -23.06 24.72 4.06
N PHE A 615 -22.34 23.65 4.39
CA PHE A 615 -22.80 22.27 4.36
C PHE A 615 -22.90 21.75 5.79
N PRO A 616 -24.06 21.94 6.45
CA PRO A 616 -24.30 21.39 7.78
C PRO A 616 -24.20 19.87 7.77
N VAL A 617 -23.57 19.28 8.79
CA VAL A 617 -23.38 17.83 8.85
C VAL A 617 -24.72 17.06 9.01
N ASP A 618 -25.67 17.61 9.77
CA ASP A 618 -26.90 16.92 10.17
C ASP A 618 -28.12 17.18 9.26
N GLU A 619 -28.01 18.10 8.29
CA GLU A 619 -29.11 18.50 7.43
C GLU A 619 -28.83 18.19 5.96
N ASP A 620 -29.87 17.84 5.19
CA ASP A 620 -29.72 17.56 3.76
C ASP A 620 -29.60 18.85 2.92
N GLN A 621 -29.93 20.01 3.48
CA GLN A 621 -30.08 21.27 2.74
C GLN A 621 -28.87 22.19 2.97
N PRO A 622 -28.08 22.54 1.94
CA PRO A 622 -27.02 23.53 2.07
C PRO A 622 -27.60 24.95 2.25
N ARG A 623 -26.81 25.84 2.84
CA ARG A 623 -27.20 27.22 3.15
C ARG A 623 -26.22 28.24 2.59
N LEU A 624 -26.71 29.36 2.07
CA LEU A 624 -25.89 30.54 1.83
C LEU A 624 -25.69 31.30 3.14
N ILE A 625 -24.44 31.65 3.43
CA ILE A 625 -24.06 32.37 4.64
C ILE A 625 -23.11 33.51 4.31
N TRP A 626 -23.11 34.53 5.16
CA TRP A 626 -22.14 35.61 5.13
C TRP A 626 -21.03 35.31 6.15
N VAL A 627 -19.80 35.12 5.67
CA VAL A 627 -18.65 34.79 6.53
C VAL A 627 -17.73 36.00 6.63
N PRO A 628 -17.35 36.45 7.84
CA PRO A 628 -16.33 37.47 8.01
C PRO A 628 -14.98 37.02 7.44
N CYS A 629 -14.39 37.85 6.58
CA CYS A 629 -13.06 37.66 6.00
C CYS A 629 -12.24 38.91 6.31
N ARG A 630 -11.52 38.90 7.45
CA ARG A 630 -10.78 40.05 7.97
C ARG A 630 -9.35 40.05 7.46
N ARG A 631 -8.89 41.18 6.95
CA ARG A 631 -7.51 41.33 6.53
C ARG A 631 -6.62 41.59 7.75
N GLN A 632 -5.67 40.69 7.97
CA GLN A 632 -4.64 40.80 9.00
C GLN A 632 -3.36 41.35 8.37
N CYS A 633 -2.67 42.20 9.11
CA CYS A 633 -1.34 42.71 8.79
C CYS A 633 -0.52 42.55 10.07
N ASP A 634 0.51 41.71 10.04
CA ASP A 634 1.46 41.59 11.15
C ASP A 634 2.56 42.63 10.97
N ASP A 635 3.03 43.24 12.07
CA ASP A 635 4.03 44.32 12.04
C ASP A 635 5.40 43.86 11.49
N ASP A 636 5.67 42.54 11.48
CA ASP A 636 6.95 41.92 11.07
C ASP A 636 6.94 41.23 9.69
N ASP A 637 5.78 41.01 9.06
CA ASP A 637 5.65 40.31 7.77
C ASP A 637 5.06 41.19 6.66
N LEU A 638 5.84 41.40 5.58
CA LEU A 638 5.53 42.33 4.48
C LEU A 638 4.32 41.96 3.59
N ARG A 639 3.44 41.02 3.98
CA ARG A 639 2.26 40.61 3.17
C ARG A 639 0.98 40.46 4.01
N PRO A 640 -0.08 41.24 3.71
CA PRO A 640 -1.38 41.05 4.33
C PRO A 640 -1.96 39.67 3.99
N TRP A 641 -2.65 39.04 4.95
CA TRP A 641 -3.40 37.80 4.75
C TRP A 641 -4.84 37.95 5.23
N THR A 642 -5.77 37.14 4.73
CA THR A 642 -7.18 37.22 5.13
C THR A 642 -7.59 36.06 6.03
N GLU A 643 -8.01 36.39 7.24
CA GLU A 643 -8.57 35.48 8.21
C GLU A 643 -10.07 35.27 7.97
N VAL A 644 -10.45 34.02 7.70
CA VAL A 644 -11.85 33.62 7.57
C VAL A 644 -12.36 33.13 8.93
N ASP A 645 -13.41 33.75 9.44
CA ASP A 645 -14.06 33.34 10.69
C ASP A 645 -14.93 32.09 10.48
N HIS A 646 -14.27 30.93 10.49
CA HIS A 646 -14.86 29.63 10.20
C HIS A 646 -15.33 28.88 11.46
N HIS A 647 -14.92 29.33 12.65
CA HIS A 647 -15.23 28.70 13.94
C HIS A 647 -16.73 28.49 14.18
N PRO A 648 -17.64 29.44 13.86
CA PRO A 648 -19.07 29.25 14.07
C PRO A 648 -19.69 28.08 13.29
N TYR A 649 -18.98 27.57 12.28
CA TYR A 649 -19.52 26.64 11.30
C TYR A 649 -18.84 25.27 11.30
N LEU A 650 -17.55 25.18 11.64
CA LEU A 650 -16.82 23.89 11.70
C LEU A 650 -16.95 23.14 13.03
N GLY A 651 -17.46 23.80 14.07
CA GLY A 651 -17.76 23.20 15.37
C GLY A 651 -17.34 24.10 16.54
N PRO A 652 -18.02 24.00 17.70
CA PRO A 652 -17.74 24.84 18.88
C PRO A 652 -16.39 24.53 19.53
N ASP A 653 -15.77 23.40 19.19
CA ASP A 653 -14.49 22.90 19.71
C ASP A 653 -13.26 23.53 19.05
N SER A 654 -13.46 24.50 18.14
CA SER A 654 -12.37 25.21 17.45
C SER A 654 -11.35 24.27 16.77
N PRO A 655 -11.82 23.40 15.86
CA PRO A 655 -10.98 22.36 15.25
C PRO A 655 -9.88 22.98 14.36
N ARG A 656 -8.74 22.28 14.22
CA ARG A 656 -7.78 22.61 13.16
C ARG A 656 -8.46 22.53 11.80
N LYS A 657 -8.31 23.59 11.01
CA LYS A 657 -8.89 23.68 9.66
C LYS A 657 -7.99 22.99 8.62
N GLY A 658 -8.58 22.10 7.84
CA GLY A 658 -8.07 21.68 6.54
C GLY A 658 -8.65 22.55 5.43
N THR A 659 -7.96 22.64 4.29
CA THR A 659 -8.44 23.39 3.11
C THR A 659 -8.23 22.57 1.85
N MET A 660 -9.32 22.23 1.16
CA MET A 660 -9.31 21.64 -0.17
C MET A 660 -9.50 22.73 -1.22
N ARG A 661 -8.56 22.85 -2.16
CA ARG A 661 -8.60 23.87 -3.23
C ARG A 661 -8.96 23.24 -4.57
N ILE A 662 -9.99 23.80 -5.22
CA ILE A 662 -10.49 23.33 -6.52
C ILE A 662 -10.18 24.40 -7.57
N GLU A 663 -9.14 24.15 -8.36
CA GLU A 663 -8.69 25.01 -9.46
C GLU A 663 -9.17 24.50 -10.83
N HIS A 664 -9.56 23.23 -10.91
CA HIS A 664 -10.02 22.55 -12.12
C HIS A 664 -11.26 21.71 -11.83
N ASN A 665 -12.29 21.81 -12.67
CA ASN A 665 -13.40 20.88 -12.70
C ASN A 665 -13.13 19.80 -13.77
N PRO A 666 -12.73 18.58 -13.37
CA PRO A 666 -12.39 17.53 -14.32
C PRO A 666 -13.63 17.08 -15.11
N VAL A 667 -14.78 16.86 -14.47
CA VAL A 667 -16.01 16.33 -15.10
C VAL A 667 -16.45 17.15 -16.30
N ARG A 668 -16.26 18.47 -16.24
CA ARG A 668 -16.59 19.39 -17.34
C ARG A 668 -15.37 19.82 -18.13
N SER A 669 -14.16 19.49 -17.67
CA SER A 669 -12.89 19.94 -18.25
C SER A 669 -12.71 21.45 -18.21
N ARG A 670 -13.12 22.10 -17.12
CA ARG A 670 -13.08 23.56 -16.95
C ARG A 670 -11.95 23.99 -16.04
N ASN A 671 -11.11 24.90 -16.52
CA ASN A 671 -10.07 25.56 -15.73
C ASN A 671 -10.64 26.81 -15.06
N LEU A 672 -10.63 26.84 -13.72
CA LEU A 672 -11.10 27.98 -12.92
C LEU A 672 -9.94 28.93 -12.59
N GLY A 673 -8.78 28.35 -12.25
CA GLY A 673 -7.59 29.09 -11.87
C GLY A 673 -6.34 28.22 -11.88
N SER A 674 -5.21 28.81 -11.55
CA SER A 674 -3.94 28.10 -11.35
C SER A 674 -3.08 28.81 -10.32
N GLY A 675 -2.27 28.02 -9.59
CA GLY A 675 -1.22 28.53 -8.71
C GLY A 675 -1.65 28.92 -7.30
N PHE A 676 -2.79 28.45 -6.81
CA PHE A 676 -3.25 28.62 -5.43
C PHE A 676 -2.59 27.61 -4.45
N ALA A 677 -1.70 26.73 -4.92
CA ALA A 677 -0.80 25.93 -4.09
C ALA A 677 0.35 26.76 -3.49
N ALA A 678 0.79 26.44 -2.26
CA ALA A 678 1.75 27.25 -1.48
C ALA A 678 3.10 27.50 -2.18
N TRP A 679 3.52 26.61 -3.07
CA TRP A 679 4.80 26.67 -3.79
C TRP A 679 4.68 27.26 -5.21
N ALA A 680 3.48 27.63 -5.66
CA ALA A 680 3.29 28.13 -7.02
C ALA A 680 3.69 29.61 -7.14
N PRO A 681 4.42 29.99 -8.20
CA PRO A 681 5.03 31.32 -8.30
C PRO A 681 4.06 32.44 -8.67
N HIS A 682 2.89 32.13 -9.25
CA HIS A 682 1.89 33.11 -9.68
C HIS A 682 0.50 32.51 -9.54
N LYS A 683 -0.47 33.27 -9.00
CA LYS A 683 -1.89 32.87 -9.00
C LYS A 683 -2.63 33.55 -10.15
N GLN A 684 -3.46 32.81 -10.88
CA GLN A 684 -4.31 33.32 -11.96
C GLN A 684 -5.72 32.70 -11.88
N GLY A 685 -6.76 33.43 -12.29
CA GLY A 685 -8.15 32.98 -12.18
C GLY A 685 -8.66 32.93 -10.73
N HIS A 686 -9.51 31.96 -10.42
CA HIS A 686 -10.05 31.72 -9.07
C HIS A 686 -9.97 30.24 -8.67
N CYS A 687 -9.98 29.97 -7.36
CA CYS A 687 -10.18 28.62 -6.83
C CYS A 687 -11.35 28.55 -5.86
N ILE A 688 -11.96 27.37 -5.74
CA ILE A 688 -12.99 27.12 -4.71
C ILE A 688 -12.29 26.48 -3.53
N SER A 689 -12.27 27.17 -2.40
CA SER A 689 -11.62 26.75 -1.17
C SER A 689 -12.67 26.18 -0.21
N VAL A 690 -12.64 24.86 -0.03
CA VAL A 690 -13.53 24.13 0.89
C VAL A 690 -12.80 23.94 2.22
N LEU A 691 -13.25 24.66 3.23
CA LEU A 691 -12.78 24.55 4.61
C LEU A 691 -13.50 23.40 5.30
N HIS A 692 -12.73 22.54 5.95
CA HIS A 692 -13.22 21.37 6.67
C HIS A 692 -12.39 21.13 7.94
N ARG A 693 -12.85 20.23 8.81
CA ARG A 693 -12.07 19.78 9.97
C ARG A 693 -10.90 18.92 9.47
N GLU A 694 -9.66 19.23 9.84
CA GLU A 694 -8.48 18.51 9.32
C GLU A 694 -8.52 17.01 9.66
N ALA A 695 -8.99 16.68 10.87
CA ALA A 695 -9.02 15.33 11.41
C ALA A 695 -10.36 14.59 11.20
N TYR A 696 -11.26 15.02 10.28
CA TYR A 696 -12.63 14.46 10.17
C TYR A 696 -12.69 12.94 9.93
N LEU A 697 -11.61 12.32 9.46
CA LEU A 697 -11.53 10.86 9.23
C LEU A 697 -11.25 10.06 10.50
N ILE A 698 -10.72 10.71 11.56
CA ILE A 698 -10.25 10.05 12.78
C ILE A 698 -10.83 10.66 14.06
N ASP A 699 -11.43 11.85 14.00
CA ASP A 699 -12.03 12.55 15.15
C ASP A 699 -13.47 12.12 15.47
N GLY A 700 -14.00 11.11 14.76
CA GLY A 700 -15.37 10.64 14.93
C GLY A 700 -16.44 11.51 14.26
N SER A 701 -16.06 12.47 13.41
CA SER A 701 -17.02 13.31 12.68
C SER A 701 -18.06 12.48 11.90
N PRO A 702 -19.36 12.81 11.98
CA PRO A 702 -20.39 12.11 11.23
C PRO A 702 -20.36 12.43 9.74
N THR A 703 -20.90 11.55 8.90
CA THR A 703 -21.03 11.76 7.45
C THR A 703 -21.82 13.04 7.14
N ASN A 704 -21.30 13.89 6.27
CA ASN A 704 -21.96 15.14 5.88
C ASN A 704 -23.18 14.84 4.99
N ARG A 705 -24.37 14.95 5.59
CA ARG A 705 -25.64 14.70 4.90
C ARG A 705 -25.93 15.73 3.81
N SER A 706 -25.54 16.99 4.01
CA SER A 706 -25.76 18.07 3.06
C SER A 706 -25.02 17.83 1.74
N ILE A 707 -23.73 17.47 1.82
CA ILE A 707 -22.92 17.10 0.66
C ILE A 707 -23.51 15.85 -0.01
N SER A 708 -23.86 14.84 0.78
CA SER A 708 -24.45 13.59 0.27
C SER A 708 -25.76 13.83 -0.49
N ALA A 709 -26.60 14.75 -0.02
CA ALA A 709 -27.84 15.13 -0.70
C ALA A 709 -27.57 15.88 -2.02
N CYS A 710 -26.65 16.85 -2.00
CA CYS A 710 -26.29 17.63 -3.20
C CYS A 710 -25.63 16.79 -4.29
N VAL A 711 -24.78 15.84 -3.89
CA VAL A 711 -24.11 14.88 -4.79
C VAL A 711 -25.11 13.89 -5.36
N ARG A 712 -25.97 13.25 -4.54
CA ARG A 712 -27.03 12.33 -5.01
C ARG A 712 -28.03 13.01 -5.94
N ALA A 713 -28.29 14.31 -5.74
CA ALA A 713 -29.10 15.08 -6.66
C ALA A 713 -28.44 15.26 -8.04
N SER A 714 -27.10 15.23 -8.09
CA SER A 714 -26.31 15.49 -9.30
C SER A 714 -25.89 14.23 -10.06
N CYS A 715 -25.83 13.07 -9.40
CA CYS A 715 -25.32 11.81 -9.94
C CYS A 715 -25.99 10.61 -9.26
N THR A 716 -26.14 9.49 -9.98
CA THR A 716 -26.71 8.23 -9.46
C THR A 716 -25.71 7.38 -8.68
N SER A 717 -24.42 7.72 -8.72
CA SER A 717 -23.34 6.98 -8.07
C SER A 717 -23.06 7.50 -6.66
N ILE A 718 -22.78 6.57 -5.74
CA ILE A 718 -22.27 6.88 -4.40
C ILE A 718 -20.85 7.47 -4.57
N PRO A 719 -20.53 8.64 -3.97
CA PRO A 719 -19.18 9.18 -4.06
C PRO A 719 -18.16 8.21 -3.42
N ALA A 720 -17.02 8.01 -4.09
CA ALA A 720 -15.97 7.07 -3.65
C ALA A 720 -15.28 7.50 -2.35
N HIS A 721 -15.30 8.81 -2.05
CA HIS A 721 -14.74 9.40 -0.83
C HIS A 721 -15.85 9.82 0.12
N GLU A 722 -15.72 9.45 1.39
CA GLU A 722 -16.67 9.82 2.44
C GLU A 722 -16.33 11.18 3.04
N TYR A 723 -17.20 12.18 2.84
CA TYR A 723 -17.05 13.52 3.40
C TYR A 723 -17.72 13.59 4.77
N ARG A 724 -16.97 13.92 5.83
CA ARG A 724 -17.45 13.97 7.22
C ARG A 724 -17.29 15.35 7.85
N GLY A 725 -18.14 15.65 8.84
CA GLY A 725 -18.17 16.93 9.53
C GLY A 725 -18.76 18.06 8.69
N SER A 726 -19.04 19.20 9.33
CA SER A 726 -19.53 20.40 8.64
C SER A 726 -18.44 21.01 7.75
N MET A 727 -18.83 21.60 6.62
CA MET A 727 -17.89 22.20 5.66
C MET A 727 -18.38 23.56 5.16
N ILE A 728 -17.45 24.43 4.76
CA ILE A 728 -17.74 25.76 4.19
C ILE A 728 -16.97 25.92 2.88
N ALA A 729 -17.64 26.34 1.82
CA ALA A 729 -17.00 26.64 0.54
C ALA A 729 -16.97 28.16 0.28
N LEU A 730 -15.78 28.68 -0.04
CA LEU A 730 -15.54 30.07 -0.44
C LEU A 730 -14.86 30.14 -1.81
N ARG A 731 -14.97 31.26 -2.51
CA ARG A 731 -14.23 31.53 -3.75
C ARG A 731 -13.00 32.38 -3.42
N GLU A 732 -11.81 31.84 -3.66
CA GLU A 732 -10.52 32.49 -3.42
C GLU A 732 -9.99 33.12 -4.73
N ILE A 733 -9.50 34.36 -4.68
CA ILE A 733 -8.89 35.06 -5.83
C ILE A 733 -7.57 35.75 -5.44
N HIS A 734 -6.67 35.91 -6.40
CA HIS A 734 -5.33 36.46 -6.19
C HIS A 734 -5.28 37.86 -5.55
N HIS A 735 -6.28 38.71 -5.80
CA HIS A 735 -6.24 40.15 -5.43
C HIS A 735 -7.05 40.54 -4.20
N GLU A 736 -8.13 39.83 -3.89
CA GLU A 736 -9.03 40.14 -2.76
C GLU A 736 -9.00 39.07 -1.67
N ASP A 737 -8.14 38.05 -1.80
CA ASP A 737 -8.14 36.78 -1.08
C ASP A 737 -9.44 35.99 -1.25
N TYR A 738 -10.61 36.56 -0.92
CA TYR A 738 -11.93 35.93 -1.08
C TYR A 738 -12.97 36.87 -1.71
N VAL A 739 -13.85 36.29 -2.55
CA VAL A 739 -15.01 36.95 -3.18
C VAL A 739 -16.28 36.12 -2.99
N ASP A 740 -17.43 36.69 -3.34
CA ASP A 740 -18.72 36.00 -3.24
C ASP A 740 -18.76 34.76 -4.12
N ILE A 741 -19.01 33.60 -3.50
CA ILE A 741 -19.20 32.34 -4.22
C ILE A 741 -20.51 32.37 -5.05
N THR A 742 -20.47 31.75 -6.22
CA THR A 742 -21.59 31.70 -7.17
C THR A 742 -22.20 30.30 -7.25
N LEU A 743 -23.38 30.18 -7.85
CA LEU A 743 -23.96 28.85 -8.14
C LEU A 743 -23.27 28.12 -9.29
N ALA A 744 -22.44 28.81 -10.08
CA ALA A 744 -21.53 28.12 -11.00
C ALA A 744 -20.44 27.35 -10.22
N ASP A 745 -19.93 27.94 -9.14
CA ASP A 745 -18.96 27.27 -8.26
C ASP A 745 -19.59 26.08 -7.53
N LEU A 746 -20.87 26.16 -7.14
CA LEU A 746 -21.59 25.00 -6.60
C LEU A 746 -21.54 23.81 -7.59
N ARG A 747 -21.81 24.04 -8.87
CA ARG A 747 -21.75 22.98 -9.89
C ARG A 747 -20.34 22.40 -10.02
N HIS A 748 -19.34 23.26 -10.10
CA HIS A 748 -17.93 22.85 -10.22
C HIS A 748 -17.44 22.06 -9.01
N MET A 749 -17.84 22.48 -7.81
CA MET A 749 -17.55 21.78 -6.57
C MET A 749 -18.26 20.42 -6.51
N MET A 750 -19.54 20.33 -6.86
CA MET A 750 -20.26 19.04 -6.85
C MET A 750 -19.65 18.05 -7.85
N ASP A 751 -19.30 18.52 -9.05
CA ASP A 751 -18.58 17.71 -10.03
C ASP A 751 -17.24 17.22 -9.48
N TYR A 752 -16.46 18.11 -8.86
CA TYR A 752 -15.19 17.77 -8.25
C TYR A 752 -15.35 16.73 -7.14
N LEU A 753 -16.26 16.93 -6.19
CA LEU A 753 -16.48 16.03 -5.05
C LEU A 753 -16.92 14.61 -5.49
N VAL A 754 -17.63 14.49 -6.61
CA VAL A 754 -17.99 13.19 -7.21
C VAL A 754 -16.79 12.52 -7.88
N SER A 755 -15.97 13.29 -8.57
CA SER A 755 -14.80 12.79 -9.30
C SER A 755 -13.58 12.54 -8.41
N TYR A 756 -13.56 13.12 -7.21
CA TYR A 756 -12.44 13.05 -6.30
C TYR A 756 -12.20 11.59 -5.89
N ARG A 757 -11.02 11.06 -6.28
CA ARG A 757 -10.63 9.65 -6.14
C ARG A 757 -11.50 8.64 -6.91
N ASN A 758 -12.21 9.05 -7.95
CA ASN A 758 -13.02 8.17 -8.79
C ASN A 758 -12.28 7.78 -10.08
N THR A 759 -12.05 6.48 -10.27
CA THR A 759 -11.37 5.90 -11.45
C THR A 759 -12.31 5.15 -12.41
N HIS A 760 -13.62 5.09 -12.13
CA HIS A 760 -14.54 4.22 -12.87
C HIS A 760 -14.88 4.73 -14.28
N ILE A 761 -14.62 3.90 -15.31
CA ILE A 761 -14.97 4.13 -16.72
C ILE A 761 -16.28 3.39 -17.03
N ARG A 762 -17.24 4.06 -17.71
CA ARG A 762 -18.57 3.50 -17.96
C ARG A 762 -18.67 2.88 -19.36
N GLU A 763 -19.29 1.71 -19.44
CA GLU A 763 -19.72 1.11 -20.71
C GLU A 763 -20.68 2.01 -21.46
N SER A 764 -20.54 2.08 -22.78
CA SER A 764 -21.36 2.96 -23.60
C SER A 764 -22.76 2.37 -23.77
N VAL A 765 -23.78 3.06 -23.26
CA VAL A 765 -25.18 2.74 -23.55
C VAL A 765 -25.54 3.36 -24.91
N PRO A 766 -26.13 2.60 -25.86
CA PRO A 766 -26.41 3.07 -27.22
C PRO A 766 -27.23 4.36 -27.35
N ASP A 767 -28.03 4.72 -26.33
CA ASP A 767 -29.10 5.73 -26.46
C ASP A 767 -28.85 7.10 -25.79
N LEU A 768 -27.65 7.40 -25.28
CA LEU A 768 -27.36 8.70 -24.64
C LEU A 768 -26.77 9.73 -25.63
N HIS A 769 -27.64 10.33 -26.43
CA HIS A 769 -27.32 11.32 -27.47
C HIS A 769 -26.82 12.70 -26.99
N HIS A 770 -26.41 12.88 -25.74
CA HIS A 770 -25.83 14.16 -25.26
C HIS A 770 -24.41 13.91 -24.77
N HIS A 771 -23.50 13.69 -25.72
CA HIS A 771 -22.08 13.57 -25.46
C HIS A 771 -21.56 14.97 -25.09
N ALA A 772 -20.88 15.08 -23.95
CA ALA A 772 -20.06 16.25 -23.69
C ALA A 772 -18.98 16.34 -24.78
N ASN A 773 -18.65 17.54 -25.24
CA ASN A 773 -17.68 17.79 -26.34
C ASN A 773 -16.26 17.18 -26.11
N THR A 774 -15.98 16.61 -24.94
CA THR A 774 -14.69 16.04 -24.53
C THR A 774 -14.76 14.56 -24.15
N THR A 775 -15.90 13.89 -24.39
CA THR A 775 -16.05 12.44 -24.24
C THR A 775 -15.85 11.80 -25.61
N VAL A 776 -14.93 10.84 -25.70
CA VAL A 776 -14.77 10.03 -26.92
C VAL A 776 -15.29 8.63 -26.69
N ARG A 777 -15.66 7.96 -27.78
CA ARG A 777 -15.85 6.52 -27.78
C ARG A 777 -14.49 5.81 -27.81
N GLY A 778 -14.25 5.00 -26.79
CA GLY A 778 -13.14 4.05 -26.71
C GLY A 778 -13.64 2.62 -26.74
N VAL A 779 -12.70 1.68 -26.55
CA VAL A 779 -12.98 0.24 -26.51
C VAL A 779 -12.32 -0.36 -25.27
N LYS A 780 -13.07 -1.15 -24.50
CA LYS A 780 -12.55 -2.10 -23.51
C LYS A 780 -12.15 -3.35 -24.26
N ILE A 781 -10.89 -3.75 -24.16
CA ILE A 781 -10.42 -5.06 -24.60
C ILE A 781 -10.46 -5.95 -23.36
N CYS A 782 -11.43 -6.86 -23.32
CA CYS A 782 -11.68 -7.70 -22.16
C CYS A 782 -10.59 -8.77 -22.01
N CYS A 783 -10.13 -9.00 -20.78
CA CYS A 783 -9.22 -10.11 -20.49
C CYS A 783 -9.95 -11.45 -20.47
N TYR A 784 -9.16 -12.52 -20.44
CA TYR A 784 -9.67 -13.89 -20.49
C TYR A 784 -10.62 -14.23 -19.33
N GLY A 785 -10.38 -13.71 -18.13
CA GLY A 785 -11.26 -13.82 -16.97
C GLY A 785 -12.60 -13.13 -17.18
N GLU A 786 -12.59 -11.87 -17.63
CA GLU A 786 -13.79 -11.08 -17.89
C GLU A 786 -14.74 -11.79 -18.88
N VAL A 787 -14.18 -12.32 -19.98
CA VAL A 787 -14.95 -13.03 -21.01
C VAL A 787 -15.57 -14.33 -20.46
N ASN A 788 -14.77 -15.17 -19.81
CA ASN A 788 -15.23 -16.51 -19.40
C ASN A 788 -16.07 -16.52 -18.12
N LEU A 789 -15.84 -15.59 -17.19
CA LEU A 789 -16.54 -15.56 -15.91
C LEU A 789 -17.84 -14.77 -15.99
N HIS A 790 -17.83 -13.68 -16.76
CA HIS A 790 -18.97 -12.76 -16.84
C HIS A 790 -19.71 -12.85 -18.17
N GLY A 791 -19.20 -13.62 -19.14
CA GLY A 791 -19.81 -13.75 -20.47
C GLY A 791 -19.74 -12.47 -21.29
N SER A 792 -18.79 -11.58 -20.97
CA SER A 792 -18.61 -10.30 -21.65
C SER A 792 -18.04 -10.51 -23.06
N ASP A 793 -18.43 -9.66 -24.01
CA ASP A 793 -17.81 -9.63 -25.33
C ASP A 793 -16.30 -9.28 -25.21
N ALA A 794 -15.47 -9.84 -26.10
CA ALA A 794 -14.02 -9.57 -26.08
C ALA A 794 -13.68 -8.09 -26.30
N PHE A 795 -14.57 -7.34 -26.95
CA PHE A 795 -14.41 -5.92 -27.24
C PHE A 795 -15.71 -5.16 -26.93
N VAL A 796 -15.69 -4.28 -25.94
CA VAL A 796 -16.88 -3.53 -25.49
C VAL A 796 -16.68 -2.04 -25.73
N GLY A 797 -17.67 -1.36 -26.31
CA GLY A 797 -17.63 0.10 -26.47
C GLY A 797 -17.73 0.82 -25.13
N VAL A 798 -16.88 1.84 -24.91
CA VAL A 798 -16.87 2.62 -23.66
C VAL A 798 -16.79 4.11 -23.89
N ASN A 799 -17.30 4.89 -22.94
CA ASN A 799 -17.22 6.34 -22.98
C ASN A 799 -16.07 6.82 -22.09
N VAL A 800 -15.01 7.32 -22.73
CA VAL A 800 -13.81 7.80 -22.03
C VAL A 800 -13.80 9.33 -22.01
N THR A 801 -13.96 9.90 -20.83
CA THR A 801 -13.89 11.36 -20.64
C THR A 801 -12.43 11.84 -20.54
N ARG A 802 -12.21 13.14 -20.72
CA ARG A 802 -10.90 13.76 -20.46
C ARG A 802 -10.42 13.53 -19.02
N SER A 803 -11.32 13.55 -18.03
CA SER A 803 -11.01 13.21 -16.63
C SER A 803 -10.48 11.80 -16.49
N ASN A 804 -11.14 10.84 -17.16
CA ASN A 804 -10.72 9.43 -17.12
C ASN A 804 -9.29 9.32 -17.66
N ARG A 805 -8.97 10.01 -18.77
CA ARG A 805 -7.61 10.02 -19.34
C ARG A 805 -6.57 10.64 -18.41
N ILE A 806 -6.92 11.72 -17.69
CA ILE A 806 -6.02 12.35 -16.71
C ILE A 806 -5.82 11.41 -15.51
N ALA A 807 -6.88 10.80 -15.00
CA ALA A 807 -6.83 9.87 -13.88
C ALA A 807 -6.05 8.59 -14.22
N LEU A 808 -6.21 8.07 -15.44
CA LEU A 808 -5.46 6.92 -15.97
C LEU A 808 -3.98 7.25 -16.26
N GLY A 809 -3.60 8.53 -16.30
CA GLY A 809 -2.23 8.96 -16.56
C GLY A 809 -1.77 8.79 -18.02
N LYS A 810 -0.47 8.59 -18.22
CA LYS A 810 0.17 8.71 -19.55
C LYS A 810 -0.28 7.65 -20.56
N GLY A 811 -0.54 6.40 -20.14
CA GLY A 811 -0.83 5.28 -21.04
C GLY A 811 0.31 4.95 -22.02
N SER A 812 0.14 3.88 -22.81
CA SER A 812 1.12 3.43 -23.82
C SER A 812 0.51 3.45 -25.22
N ILE A 813 1.27 3.82 -26.25
CA ILE A 813 0.79 3.79 -27.63
C ILE A 813 1.19 2.45 -28.26
N SER A 814 0.25 1.77 -28.92
CA SER A 814 0.50 0.50 -29.61
C SER A 814 1.42 0.69 -30.85
N PRO A 815 2.59 0.03 -30.93
CA PRO A 815 3.46 0.10 -32.10
C PRO A 815 2.80 -0.44 -33.38
N ILE A 816 2.01 -1.51 -33.27
CA ILE A 816 1.22 -2.06 -34.40
C ILE A 816 0.24 -1.01 -34.93
N SER A 817 -0.49 -0.33 -34.03
CA SER A 817 -1.45 0.71 -34.43
C SER A 817 -0.78 1.91 -35.12
N VAL A 818 0.47 2.22 -34.74
CA VAL A 818 1.28 3.25 -35.40
C VAL A 818 1.67 2.82 -36.82
N CYS A 819 2.09 1.57 -37.03
CA CYS A 819 2.36 1.03 -38.37
C CYS A 819 1.12 1.08 -39.27
N LEU A 820 -0.06 0.84 -38.71
CA LEU A 820 -1.35 0.98 -39.40
C LEU A 820 -1.79 2.44 -39.62
N GLY A 821 -1.01 3.43 -39.17
CA GLY A 821 -1.34 4.85 -39.35
C GLY A 821 -2.51 5.35 -38.50
N MET A 822 -2.95 4.57 -37.50
CA MET A 822 -3.99 4.95 -36.55
C MET A 822 -3.48 4.71 -35.13
N PRO A 823 -2.68 5.62 -34.53
CA PRO A 823 -2.14 5.43 -33.19
C PRO A 823 -3.25 5.33 -32.14
N ILE A 824 -3.27 4.21 -31.43
CA ILE A 824 -4.21 3.95 -30.33
C ILE A 824 -3.42 3.89 -29.03
N ARG A 825 -3.92 4.62 -28.03
CA ARG A 825 -3.39 4.64 -26.67
C ARG A 825 -4.14 3.65 -25.79
N PHE A 826 -3.39 2.85 -25.07
CA PHE A 826 -3.83 1.76 -24.22
C PHE A 826 -3.51 2.08 -22.75
N TRP A 827 -4.44 1.77 -21.86
CA TRP A 827 -4.24 1.78 -20.41
C TRP A 827 -4.75 0.47 -19.83
N LYS A 828 -3.96 -0.16 -18.97
CA LYS A 828 -4.44 -1.28 -18.19
C LYS A 828 -5.50 -0.81 -17.22
N ASP A 829 -6.57 -1.58 -17.15
CA ASP A 829 -7.59 -1.44 -16.14
C ASP A 829 -7.14 -2.23 -14.92
N TYR A 830 -6.75 -1.53 -13.85
CA TYR A 830 -6.30 -2.14 -12.61
C TYR A 830 -7.47 -2.67 -11.77
N ASP A 831 -8.55 -3.14 -12.41
CA ASP A 831 -9.63 -3.79 -11.70
C ASP A 831 -9.07 -5.06 -11.06
N GLY A 832 -9.11 -5.09 -9.72
CA GLY A 832 -8.49 -6.13 -8.91
C GLY A 832 -9.12 -7.51 -9.12
N GLU A 833 -10.29 -7.57 -9.76
CA GLU A 833 -11.08 -8.80 -9.96
C GLU A 833 -10.32 -9.86 -10.77
N PHE A 834 -9.63 -9.47 -11.85
CA PHE A 834 -9.00 -10.43 -12.77
C PHE A 834 -7.48 -10.52 -12.64
N THR A 835 -6.85 -9.69 -11.80
CA THR A 835 -5.40 -9.75 -11.51
C THR A 835 -4.94 -11.06 -10.88
N ARG A 836 -5.88 -11.95 -10.53
CA ARG A 836 -5.63 -13.32 -10.08
C ARG A 836 -6.69 -14.24 -10.65
N ASP A 837 -6.29 -15.49 -10.89
CA ASP A 837 -7.22 -16.53 -11.29
C ASP A 837 -8.30 -16.74 -10.21
N PRO A 838 -9.59 -16.77 -10.59
CA PRO A 838 -10.68 -17.09 -9.67
C PRO A 838 -10.49 -18.46 -9.02
N ALA A 839 -11.05 -18.62 -7.83
CA ALA A 839 -10.97 -19.89 -7.11
C ALA A 839 -11.61 -21.04 -7.91
N GLY A 840 -10.79 -22.00 -8.32
CA GLY A 840 -11.23 -23.17 -9.12
C GLY A 840 -10.99 -23.05 -10.63
N TRP A 841 -10.32 -21.99 -11.09
CA TRP A 841 -9.87 -21.82 -12.47
C TRP A 841 -8.92 -22.96 -12.89
N LYS A 842 -9.25 -23.66 -13.98
CA LYS A 842 -8.51 -24.82 -14.52
C LYS A 842 -8.17 -24.64 -15.99
N GLU A 843 -7.94 -23.40 -16.41
CA GLU A 843 -7.62 -23.07 -17.79
C GLU A 843 -6.11 -22.93 -18.00
N ASN A 844 -5.66 -23.09 -19.25
CA ASN A 844 -4.24 -22.98 -19.63
C ASN A 844 -3.72 -21.52 -19.59
N MET A 845 -4.62 -20.55 -19.46
CA MET A 845 -4.31 -19.11 -19.37
C MET A 845 -4.81 -18.54 -18.04
N THR A 846 -4.13 -17.51 -17.55
CA THR A 846 -4.56 -16.76 -16.36
C THR A 846 -5.75 -15.84 -16.67
N ALA A 847 -6.53 -15.46 -15.66
CA ALA A 847 -7.69 -14.60 -15.79
C ALA A 847 -7.34 -13.16 -16.25
N ASP A 848 -6.16 -12.67 -15.92
CA ASP A 848 -5.66 -11.37 -16.39
C ASP A 848 -5.08 -11.45 -17.81
N SER A 849 -4.91 -12.65 -18.38
CA SER A 849 -4.33 -12.82 -19.70
C SER A 849 -5.15 -12.08 -20.75
N ASN A 850 -4.48 -11.25 -21.55
CA ASN A 850 -5.10 -10.49 -22.63
C ASN A 850 -4.18 -10.46 -23.86
N PRO A 851 -4.04 -11.58 -24.59
CA PRO A 851 -3.23 -11.65 -25.80
C PRO A 851 -3.66 -10.64 -26.88
N ASN A 852 -4.95 -10.30 -26.97
CA ASN A 852 -5.42 -9.27 -27.90
C ASN A 852 -4.70 -7.93 -27.64
N ALA A 853 -4.54 -7.54 -26.39
CA ALA A 853 -3.76 -6.36 -26.03
C ALA A 853 -2.25 -6.59 -26.11
N ALA A 854 -1.73 -7.75 -25.69
CA ALA A 854 -0.30 -8.06 -25.70
C ALA A 854 0.31 -7.96 -27.11
N PHE A 855 -0.34 -8.58 -28.12
CA PHE A 855 0.17 -8.58 -29.49
C PHE A 855 0.10 -7.21 -30.16
N MET A 856 -0.83 -6.35 -29.75
CA MET A 856 -0.86 -4.95 -30.19
C MET A 856 0.35 -4.15 -29.68
N MET A 857 1.01 -4.61 -28.62
CA MET A 857 2.10 -3.92 -27.93
C MET A 857 3.50 -4.50 -28.26
N VAL A 858 3.58 -5.36 -29.28
CA VAL A 858 4.83 -5.92 -29.80
C VAL A 858 5.70 -4.82 -30.44
N GLU A 859 7.00 -4.84 -30.15
CA GLU A 859 7.97 -3.93 -30.74
C GLU A 859 8.13 -4.17 -32.25
N THR A 860 7.85 -3.13 -33.03
CA THR A 860 7.90 -3.18 -34.50
C THR A 860 9.18 -2.56 -35.07
N ASP A 861 9.99 -1.83 -34.31
CA ASP A 861 11.23 -1.24 -34.84
C ASP A 861 12.27 -2.34 -35.16
N PRO A 862 12.60 -2.59 -36.45
CA PRO A 862 13.50 -3.66 -36.87
C PRO A 862 14.90 -3.56 -36.24
N SER A 863 15.31 -2.35 -35.87
CA SER A 863 16.63 -2.06 -35.31
C SER A 863 16.75 -2.38 -33.82
N ARG A 864 15.62 -2.56 -33.13
CA ARG A 864 15.61 -2.84 -31.68
C ARG A 864 15.83 -4.33 -31.41
N GLU A 865 16.57 -4.61 -30.34
CA GLU A 865 16.82 -5.99 -29.89
C GLU A 865 15.54 -6.67 -29.38
N SER A 866 14.59 -5.89 -28.86
CA SER A 866 13.27 -6.36 -28.41
C SER A 866 12.25 -6.58 -29.53
N TRP A 867 12.65 -6.44 -30.80
CA TRP A 867 11.75 -6.63 -31.95
C TRP A 867 11.03 -7.98 -31.88
N GLY A 868 9.71 -7.98 -32.10
CA GLY A 868 8.87 -9.17 -32.00
C GLY A 868 8.42 -9.53 -30.59
N TRP A 869 8.84 -8.78 -29.57
CA TRP A 869 8.37 -8.95 -28.19
C TRP A 869 7.57 -7.74 -27.72
N ALA A 870 6.49 -8.00 -26.97
CA ALA A 870 5.87 -6.97 -26.15
C ALA A 870 6.78 -6.65 -24.95
N SER A 871 6.78 -5.40 -24.48
CA SER A 871 7.50 -5.04 -23.24
C SER A 871 7.01 -5.89 -22.06
N LEU A 872 7.82 -6.07 -21.03
CA LEU A 872 7.42 -6.78 -19.80
C LEU A 872 6.08 -6.27 -19.25
N ASP A 873 5.91 -4.94 -19.22
CA ASP A 873 4.67 -4.29 -18.80
C ASP A 873 3.45 -4.67 -19.64
N TRP A 874 3.60 -5.16 -20.87
CA TRP A 874 2.50 -5.57 -21.75
C TRP A 874 2.52 -7.07 -22.05
N ASN A 875 3.28 -7.85 -21.27
CA ASN A 875 3.40 -9.29 -21.39
C ASN A 875 2.99 -10.05 -20.09
N SER A 876 2.72 -9.33 -18.99
CA SER A 876 2.17 -9.89 -17.74
C SER A 876 1.18 -8.91 -17.10
N ASP A 877 0.31 -9.41 -16.23
CA ASP A 877 -0.63 -8.62 -15.42
C ASP A 877 -1.45 -7.64 -16.27
N ILE A 878 -1.94 -8.08 -17.44
CA ILE A 878 -2.50 -7.16 -18.43
C ILE A 878 -3.90 -6.71 -18.02
N GLY A 879 -4.76 -7.66 -17.64
CA GLY A 879 -6.14 -7.41 -17.26
C GLY A 879 -6.96 -6.82 -18.41
N ASN A 880 -8.09 -6.20 -18.05
CA ASN A 880 -8.89 -5.43 -19.00
C ASN A 880 -8.06 -4.23 -19.50
N VAL A 881 -8.28 -3.79 -20.74
CA VAL A 881 -7.51 -2.68 -21.32
C VAL A 881 -8.43 -1.65 -21.94
N TRP A 882 -8.25 -0.38 -21.57
CA TRP A 882 -8.92 0.75 -22.18
C TRP A 882 -8.13 1.24 -23.38
N ALA A 883 -8.79 1.33 -24.54
CA ALA A 883 -8.21 1.80 -25.79
C ALA A 883 -8.96 3.05 -26.30
N VAL A 884 -8.23 4.12 -26.61
CA VAL A 884 -8.76 5.29 -27.35
C VAL A 884 -7.75 5.79 -28.37
N ARG A 885 -8.25 6.39 -29.46
CA ARG A 885 -7.39 6.99 -30.48
C ARG A 885 -6.65 8.20 -29.93
N GLU A 886 -5.38 8.31 -30.32
CA GLU A 886 -4.52 9.42 -29.91
C GLU A 886 -4.99 10.77 -30.48
N ASP A 887 -5.58 10.76 -31.67
CA ASP A 887 -6.12 11.95 -32.34
C ASP A 887 -7.43 12.48 -31.73
N GLY A 888 -7.96 11.81 -30.70
CA GLY A 888 -9.18 12.21 -29.99
C GLY A 888 -10.47 11.94 -30.77
N ARG A 889 -10.43 11.18 -31.87
CA ARG A 889 -11.63 10.72 -32.58
C ARG A 889 -12.19 9.44 -31.93
N ASP A 890 -13.42 9.12 -32.29
CA ASP A 890 -14.09 7.89 -31.85
C ASP A 890 -13.38 6.65 -32.40
N LEU A 891 -13.21 5.65 -31.53
CA LEU A 891 -12.63 4.35 -31.86
C LEU A 891 -13.77 3.33 -32.07
N SER A 892 -13.78 2.69 -33.24
CA SER A 892 -14.72 1.62 -33.54
C SER A 892 -14.30 0.32 -32.85
N VAL A 893 -15.27 -0.41 -32.31
CA VAL A 893 -15.06 -1.77 -31.78
C VAL A 893 -14.53 -2.70 -32.88
N ASP A 894 -15.04 -2.55 -34.10
CA ASP A 894 -14.71 -3.42 -35.23
C ASP A 894 -13.28 -3.22 -35.71
N ASP A 895 -12.82 -1.97 -35.74
CA ASP A 895 -11.45 -1.63 -36.10
C ASP A 895 -10.47 -2.26 -35.10
N VAL A 896 -10.76 -2.17 -33.79
CA VAL A 896 -9.91 -2.76 -32.75
C VAL A 896 -9.92 -4.28 -32.82
N ALA A 897 -11.09 -4.91 -33.03
CA ALA A 897 -11.19 -6.36 -33.19
C ALA A 897 -10.38 -6.87 -34.39
N MET A 898 -10.48 -6.16 -35.53
CA MET A 898 -9.72 -6.48 -36.75
C MET A 898 -8.21 -6.36 -36.53
N MET A 899 -7.77 -5.27 -35.87
CA MET A 899 -6.36 -5.06 -35.53
C MET A 899 -5.80 -6.14 -34.61
N CYS A 900 -6.51 -6.46 -33.53
CA CYS A 900 -6.10 -7.49 -32.58
C CYS A 900 -6.05 -8.88 -33.24
N CYS A 901 -7.02 -9.21 -34.09
CA CYS A 901 -7.03 -10.47 -34.84
C CYS A 901 -5.84 -10.59 -35.79
N PHE A 902 -5.54 -9.54 -36.55
CA PHE A 902 -4.40 -9.51 -37.47
C PHE A 902 -3.06 -9.59 -36.73
N ALA A 903 -2.91 -8.82 -35.64
CA ALA A 903 -1.71 -8.85 -34.80
C ALA A 903 -1.47 -10.24 -34.20
N ARG A 904 -2.51 -10.84 -33.60
CA ARG A 904 -2.44 -12.14 -32.93
C ARG A 904 -2.28 -13.31 -33.91
N ARG A 905 -3.11 -13.39 -34.94
CA ARG A 905 -3.22 -14.62 -35.76
C ARG A 905 -2.28 -14.64 -36.97
N LYS A 906 -1.94 -13.47 -37.52
CA LYS A 906 -1.09 -13.36 -38.71
C LYS A 906 0.31 -12.83 -38.38
N MET A 907 0.41 -11.72 -37.65
CA MET A 907 1.72 -11.12 -37.38
C MET A 907 2.56 -11.95 -36.41
N GLN A 908 1.97 -12.54 -35.35
CA GLN A 908 2.70 -13.38 -34.39
C GLN A 908 3.58 -14.44 -35.07
N ARG A 909 3.02 -15.23 -35.99
CA ARG A 909 3.77 -16.27 -36.72
C ARG A 909 4.93 -15.70 -37.52
N MET A 910 4.72 -14.54 -38.16
CA MET A 910 5.77 -13.88 -38.94
C MET A 910 6.90 -13.34 -38.07
N PHE A 911 6.58 -12.85 -36.87
CA PHE A 911 7.60 -12.48 -35.88
C PHE A 911 8.39 -13.72 -35.42
N GLU A 912 7.70 -14.82 -35.07
CA GLU A 912 8.31 -16.09 -34.63
C GLU A 912 9.25 -16.69 -35.69
N ASP A 913 8.80 -16.80 -36.95
CA ASP A 913 9.60 -17.34 -38.06
C ASP A 913 10.92 -16.57 -38.28
N VAL A 914 10.87 -15.23 -38.16
CA VAL A 914 12.04 -14.36 -38.32
C VAL A 914 12.96 -14.41 -37.09
N MET A 915 12.44 -14.72 -35.91
CA MET A 915 13.23 -14.92 -34.71
C MET A 915 13.97 -16.27 -34.74
N GLU A 916 13.33 -17.35 -35.18
CA GLU A 916 13.93 -18.69 -35.25
C GLU A 916 15.00 -18.85 -36.34
N SER A 917 14.88 -18.11 -37.44
CA SER A 917 15.75 -18.23 -38.62
C SER A 917 17.10 -17.50 -38.53
N GLY A 918 17.44 -16.88 -37.38
CA GLY A 918 18.71 -16.16 -37.20
C GLY A 918 18.73 -14.75 -37.79
N SER A 919 17.57 -14.08 -37.73
CA SER A 919 17.24 -12.67 -37.96
C SER A 919 18.28 -11.75 -38.64
N LYS A 920 18.05 -11.40 -39.92
CA LYS A 920 18.66 -10.24 -40.57
C LYS A 920 17.74 -9.02 -40.49
N LEU A 921 18.33 -7.82 -40.44
CA LEU A 921 17.59 -6.56 -40.39
C LEU A 921 16.60 -6.38 -41.56
N GLU A 922 16.93 -6.93 -42.73
CA GLU A 922 16.08 -6.90 -43.92
C GLU A 922 14.80 -7.74 -43.75
N ASP A 923 14.90 -8.90 -43.10
CA ASP A 923 13.74 -9.77 -42.87
C ASP A 923 12.78 -9.16 -41.84
N ARG A 924 13.32 -8.51 -40.80
CA ARG A 924 12.53 -7.73 -39.84
C ARG A 924 11.79 -6.57 -40.50
N ARG A 925 12.46 -5.85 -41.43
CA ARG A 925 11.82 -4.75 -42.19
C ARG A 925 10.67 -5.24 -43.06
N ARG A 926 10.84 -6.37 -43.74
CA ARG A 926 9.79 -6.98 -44.57
C ARG A 926 8.53 -7.29 -43.78
N VAL A 927 8.66 -7.80 -42.55
CA VAL A 927 7.49 -8.07 -41.68
C VAL A 927 6.75 -6.78 -41.33
N VAL A 928 7.48 -5.70 -41.01
CA VAL A 928 6.85 -4.40 -40.68
C VAL A 928 6.17 -3.77 -41.89
N GLU A 929 6.77 -3.89 -43.07
CA GLU A 929 6.16 -3.42 -44.34
C GLU A 929 4.84 -4.13 -44.68
N LEU A 930 4.60 -5.31 -44.10
CA LEU A 930 3.35 -6.04 -44.27
C LEU A 930 2.25 -5.61 -43.28
N ILE A 931 2.57 -4.79 -42.28
CA ILE A 931 1.60 -4.23 -41.32
C ILE A 931 0.89 -3.03 -41.97
N THR A 932 -0.06 -3.32 -42.86
CA THR A 932 -0.86 -2.32 -43.59
C THR A 932 -2.36 -2.60 -43.45
N TRP A 933 -3.17 -1.56 -43.61
CA TRP A 933 -4.64 -1.69 -43.60
C TRP A 933 -5.14 -2.68 -44.65
N ASP A 934 -4.58 -2.64 -45.87
CA ASP A 934 -5.01 -3.53 -46.96
C ASP A 934 -4.74 -5.00 -46.64
N ASN A 935 -3.55 -5.31 -46.09
CA ASN A 935 -3.19 -6.67 -45.70
C ASN A 935 -4.01 -7.17 -44.50
N MET A 936 -4.37 -6.27 -43.59
CA MET A 936 -5.23 -6.55 -42.45
C MET A 936 -6.67 -6.84 -42.89
N ALA A 937 -7.25 -5.98 -43.73
CA ALA A 937 -8.61 -6.15 -44.25
C ALA A 937 -8.73 -7.42 -45.10
N ALA A 938 -7.76 -7.67 -46.00
CA ALA A 938 -7.73 -8.89 -46.81
C ALA A 938 -7.66 -10.16 -45.94
N TYR A 939 -6.87 -10.13 -44.86
CA TYR A 939 -6.81 -11.25 -43.91
C TYR A 939 -8.13 -11.43 -43.14
N TRP A 940 -8.76 -10.32 -42.72
CA TRP A 940 -10.03 -10.35 -42.01
C TRP A 940 -11.17 -10.96 -42.85
N GLU A 941 -11.18 -10.66 -44.15
CA GLU A 941 -12.09 -11.29 -45.12
C GLU A 941 -11.78 -12.79 -45.30
N GLU A 942 -10.50 -13.17 -45.37
CA GLU A 942 -10.04 -14.56 -45.50
C GLU A 942 -10.48 -15.43 -44.31
N VAL A 943 -10.41 -14.91 -43.08
CA VAL A 943 -10.90 -15.63 -41.87
C VAL A 943 -12.41 -15.50 -41.64
N GLY A 944 -13.14 -14.90 -42.59
CA GLY A 944 -14.61 -14.92 -42.63
C GLY A 944 -15.32 -13.97 -41.66
N GLY A 945 -14.64 -12.95 -41.13
CA GLY A 945 -15.25 -11.90 -40.27
C GLY A 945 -15.87 -12.36 -38.94
N ASN A 946 -15.98 -13.66 -38.69
CA ASN A 946 -16.52 -14.29 -37.47
C ASN A 946 -15.45 -14.49 -36.38
N ALA A 947 -14.25 -13.93 -36.54
CA ALA A 947 -13.14 -14.08 -35.61
C ALA A 947 -13.29 -13.27 -34.30
N ARG A 948 -14.50 -12.78 -33.99
CA ARG A 948 -14.77 -12.02 -32.75
C ARG A 948 -14.61 -12.88 -31.49
N ASP A 949 -14.89 -14.19 -31.54
CA ASP A 949 -15.27 -14.91 -30.31
C ASP A 949 -14.51 -16.20 -29.97
N ASN A 950 -13.63 -16.75 -30.82
CA ASN A 950 -12.98 -18.01 -30.47
C ASN A 950 -11.65 -17.82 -29.73
N TRP A 951 -11.74 -17.88 -28.39
CA TRP A 951 -10.63 -18.25 -27.51
C TRP A 951 -10.34 -19.76 -27.51
N ASP A 952 -11.26 -20.58 -28.03
CA ASP A 952 -11.14 -22.05 -28.14
C ASP A 952 -10.00 -22.54 -29.07
N ASP A 953 -9.42 -21.67 -29.90
CA ASP A 953 -8.27 -22.03 -30.76
C ASP A 953 -6.94 -22.13 -29.96
N MET A 954 -6.97 -22.03 -28.62
CA MET A 954 -5.80 -21.97 -27.73
C MET A 954 -5.51 -23.25 -26.92
N VAL A 955 -6.27 -24.33 -27.12
CA VAL A 955 -6.08 -25.63 -26.44
C VAL A 955 -5.32 -26.63 -27.30
#